data_AF-R5BPA4-F1
#
_entry.id   AF-R5BPA4-F1
#
_cell.length_a   1.000
_cell.length_b   1.000
_cell.length_c   1.000
_cell.angle_alpha   90.00
_cell.angle_beta   90.00
_cell.angle_gamma   90.00
#
_symmetry.space_group_name_H-M   'P 1'
#
loop_
_entity.id
_entity.type
_entity.pdbx_description
1 polymer ?
#
loop_
_entity_poly.entity_id
_entity_poly.type
_entity_poly.pdbx_seq_one_letter_code
_entity_poly.pdbx_strand_id
1 'polypeptide(L)'
;MSKKSRALLVASLLTSSVLYPSLGVLAADLTEDQQAVYDAVIQQLQLGEGPGVTIGENSATKMDTSVAIGTNANANANSSNTAVGWNATATGIGHSAAYGTNSKALGEGSLAVGPGAEAYGKSGIAIGNTAISNTETLAESSIAIGDRAEAKSSGSIGMGIKSIASGKRSMAMGIQTQATGNYSMAIGGYSNASGADSIALGHNAVAATSSSVAIGAKSVADRGYDTYGYTVDHAAFTSDAELLTYLGKIDEYNATVDIIAANKKDYDEKYAAWRADRGNEELRVVAEEAEAKWVASQQALLKLTAAYKSYFGAASVGTDFATRQITGVAAGSEDTDAVNVAQLKALNTKVDANKIEYVSINSSVEENKGNDGATATDTVAIGPKASATYEGAVAIGRNVTANGGVAIGQNSSSTSEHSVAIGLGSVAGDSLQADVAIGNVAKAAGYSVAIGNGASAFMDSDPEHGGSGLAVAIGSGAVVSGQGGVAVGQGSKAVFQSNAMGSLAKATARGAVAIGDTTEATGVGAVSIGNRAEADNVMGIAIGTYTKGLGYGTIGIGGNAEATGNWSMAMGQSSVASAKLSTALGHYSNVTSEKSVAVGPYASAQNGSFATALGYSASTSAGSAVALGSYSAASGGASMALGYDSAANVNTGVALGAFSVADRGSKVHGYNVDSVGFGADEDIAAYIGKAEAYQTATEDFNAKLAVYNEKKAALADDPDNEQLKTEYEEASKAAEASFDARNAIVSAYRSGLGAISVGTAGDTRQITNVAAGSEDTDAVNVAQLKGLKTLVDTKVLKIIVKVISMQI
;
A
#
# COMPACT_ATOMS: atom_id res chain seq x y z
N MET A 1 -25.18 -82.14 -98.88
CA MET A 1 -24.44 -81.25 -97.96
C MET A 1 -24.02 -80.00 -98.72
N SER A 2 -24.37 -78.80 -98.23
CA SER A 2 -24.16 -77.52 -98.93
C SER A 2 -22.70 -77.04 -98.87
N LYS A 3 -22.30 -76.13 -99.77
CA LYS A 3 -20.95 -75.53 -99.82
C LYS A 3 -20.45 -74.99 -98.47
N LYS A 4 -21.35 -74.51 -97.60
CA LYS A 4 -21.01 -74.08 -96.23
C LYS A 4 -20.57 -75.23 -95.32
N SER A 5 -21.16 -76.42 -95.46
CA SER A 5 -20.77 -77.60 -94.66
C SER A 5 -19.44 -78.22 -95.10
N ARG A 6 -19.02 -78.02 -96.37
CA ARG A 6 -17.71 -78.48 -96.87
C ARG A 6 -16.56 -77.56 -96.46
N ALA A 7 -16.79 -76.24 -96.42
CA ALA A 7 -15.81 -75.28 -95.90
C ALA A 7 -15.61 -75.42 -94.39
N LEU A 8 -16.68 -75.71 -93.62
CA LEU A 8 -16.56 -75.97 -92.19
C LEU A 8 -15.83 -77.29 -91.89
N LEU A 9 -15.98 -78.32 -92.74
CA LEU A 9 -15.27 -79.59 -92.58
C LEU A 9 -13.76 -79.44 -92.88
N VAL A 10 -13.39 -78.67 -93.90
CA VAL A 10 -11.98 -78.38 -94.24
C VAL A 10 -11.33 -77.45 -93.22
N ALA A 11 -12.07 -76.47 -92.69
CA ALA A 11 -11.62 -75.70 -91.53
C ALA A 11 -11.46 -76.59 -90.28
N SER A 12 -12.34 -77.59 -90.07
CA SER A 12 -12.21 -78.54 -88.95
C SER A 12 -11.00 -79.48 -89.10
N LEU A 13 -10.61 -79.82 -90.34
CA LEU A 13 -9.42 -80.63 -90.64
C LEU A 13 -8.13 -79.84 -90.40
N LEU A 14 -8.11 -78.55 -90.73
CA LEU A 14 -6.97 -77.65 -90.47
C LEU A 14 -6.79 -77.30 -88.98
N THR A 15 -7.84 -77.44 -88.16
CA THR A 15 -7.75 -77.23 -86.70
C THR A 15 -7.35 -78.46 -85.88
N SER A 16 -7.15 -79.64 -86.50
CA SER A 16 -6.84 -80.88 -85.76
C SER A 16 -5.34 -81.25 -85.68
N SER A 17 -4.44 -80.48 -86.30
CA SER A 17 -3.00 -80.78 -86.37
C SER A 17 -2.12 -80.07 -85.33
N VAL A 18 -2.70 -79.36 -84.35
CA VAL A 18 -1.93 -78.53 -83.40
C VAL A 18 -1.65 -79.19 -82.04
N LEU A 19 -2.07 -80.44 -81.79
CA LEU A 19 -1.66 -81.15 -80.56
C LEU A 19 -1.35 -82.62 -80.80
N TYR A 20 -0.18 -83.05 -80.28
CA TYR A 20 0.39 -84.40 -80.14
C TYR A 20 1.40 -84.88 -81.21
N PRO A 21 2.71 -84.91 -80.87
CA PRO A 21 3.76 -85.47 -81.71
C PRO A 21 4.05 -86.93 -81.30
N SER A 22 3.29 -87.90 -81.82
CA SER A 22 3.75 -89.30 -81.96
C SER A 22 2.57 -90.20 -82.35
N LEU A 23 2.35 -90.38 -83.65
CA LEU A 23 1.86 -91.61 -84.27
C LEU A 23 1.79 -91.31 -85.76
N GLY A 24 2.69 -91.94 -86.53
CA GLY A 24 2.63 -91.86 -87.99
C GLY A 24 1.29 -92.37 -88.49
N VAL A 25 0.73 -91.66 -89.48
CA VAL A 25 0.01 -92.17 -90.66
C VAL A 25 -0.74 -91.00 -91.35
N LEU A 26 -0.48 -90.86 -92.66
CA LEU A 26 -1.17 -90.09 -93.72
C LEU A 26 -0.79 -88.61 -93.94
N ALA A 27 0.35 -88.41 -94.60
CA ALA A 27 0.39 -87.45 -95.71
C ALA A 27 -0.52 -88.01 -96.83
N ALA A 28 -1.57 -87.26 -97.19
CA ALA A 28 -2.39 -87.53 -98.36
C ALA A 28 -2.13 -86.42 -99.39
N ASP A 29 -1.67 -86.79 -100.58
CA ASP A 29 -1.41 -85.89 -101.72
C ASP A 29 -2.67 -85.10 -102.11
N LEU A 30 -2.55 -83.77 -102.17
CA LEU A 30 -3.59 -82.88 -102.74
C LEU A 30 -3.56 -82.93 -104.27
N THR A 31 -4.71 -82.87 -104.94
CA THR A 31 -4.79 -82.81 -106.43
C THR A 31 -4.48 -81.40 -106.98
N GLU A 32 -4.04 -81.27 -108.23
CA GLU A 32 -3.71 -79.98 -108.91
C GLU A 32 -4.80 -78.90 -108.77
N ASP A 33 -6.09 -79.27 -108.89
CA ASP A 33 -7.22 -78.35 -108.69
C ASP A 33 -7.39 -77.91 -107.24
N GLN A 34 -7.11 -78.81 -106.29
CA GLN A 34 -7.12 -78.48 -104.87
C GLN A 34 -5.97 -77.54 -104.53
N GLN A 35 -4.82 -77.65 -105.21
CA GLN A 35 -3.71 -76.72 -105.08
C GLN A 35 -4.02 -75.35 -105.69
N ALA A 36 -4.66 -75.27 -106.86
CA ALA A 36 -5.07 -73.98 -107.46
C ALA A 36 -6.16 -73.26 -106.65
N VAL A 37 -7.11 -74.00 -106.07
CA VAL A 37 -8.11 -73.46 -105.14
C VAL A 37 -7.45 -73.03 -103.84
N TYR A 38 -6.50 -73.82 -103.33
CA TYR A 38 -5.68 -73.44 -102.18
C TYR A 38 -4.95 -72.12 -102.44
N ASP A 39 -4.22 -72.00 -103.56
CA ASP A 39 -3.45 -70.81 -103.93
C ASP A 39 -4.35 -69.58 -104.19
N ALA A 40 -5.51 -69.74 -104.84
CA ALA A 40 -6.46 -68.64 -105.07
C ALA A 40 -7.15 -68.15 -103.78
N VAL A 41 -7.44 -69.08 -102.85
CA VAL A 41 -7.99 -68.74 -101.53
C VAL A 41 -6.95 -68.02 -100.70
N ILE A 42 -5.70 -68.48 -100.73
CA ILE A 42 -4.55 -67.83 -100.10
C ILE A 42 -4.35 -66.40 -100.64
N GLN A 43 -4.48 -66.19 -101.96
CA GLN A 43 -4.31 -64.86 -102.59
C GLN A 43 -5.47 -63.88 -102.26
N GLN A 44 -6.70 -64.35 -102.13
CA GLN A 44 -7.86 -63.52 -101.75
C GLN A 44 -7.92 -63.19 -100.26
N LEU A 45 -7.40 -64.07 -99.40
CA LEU A 45 -7.39 -63.85 -97.95
C LEU A 45 -6.49 -62.70 -97.51
N GLN A 46 -5.79 -62.02 -98.46
CA GLN A 46 -4.79 -60.98 -98.19
C GLN A 46 -3.93 -61.38 -97.00
N LEU A 47 -3.40 -62.60 -97.09
CA LEU A 47 -2.64 -63.16 -96.00
C LEU A 47 -1.35 -62.37 -95.88
N GLY A 48 -1.10 -61.90 -94.67
CA GLY A 48 0.16 -61.27 -94.35
C GLY A 48 1.26 -62.31 -94.18
N GLU A 49 2.45 -61.83 -93.87
CA GLU A 49 3.63 -62.69 -93.74
C GLU A 49 3.76 -63.24 -92.32
N GLY A 50 3.92 -64.56 -92.20
CA GLY A 50 4.22 -65.21 -90.93
C GLY A 50 3.46 -66.52 -90.71
N PRO A 51 3.91 -67.35 -89.74
CA PRO A 51 3.34 -68.67 -89.51
C PRO A 51 2.09 -68.69 -88.61
N GLY A 52 1.70 -67.56 -87.99
CA GLY A 52 0.50 -67.43 -87.14
C GLY A 52 -0.77 -67.03 -87.90
N VAL A 53 -1.86 -66.73 -87.18
CA VAL A 53 -3.12 -66.23 -87.77
C VAL A 53 -2.91 -64.82 -88.31
N THR A 54 -2.74 -64.68 -89.63
CA THR A 54 -2.31 -63.43 -90.27
C THR A 54 -3.26 -63.03 -91.39
N ILE A 55 -4.14 -62.05 -91.14
CA ILE A 55 -5.24 -61.66 -92.02
C ILE A 55 -5.23 -60.15 -92.26
N GLY A 56 -4.98 -59.73 -93.51
CA GLY A 56 -4.99 -58.33 -93.95
C GLY A 56 -3.71 -57.92 -94.68
N GLU A 57 -3.83 -57.00 -95.64
CA GLU A 57 -2.69 -56.48 -96.41
C GLU A 57 -1.60 -55.90 -95.48
N ASN A 58 -0.34 -56.28 -95.72
CA ASN A 58 0.84 -55.95 -94.92
C ASN A 58 0.71 -56.30 -93.42
N SER A 59 -0.20 -57.21 -93.06
CA SER A 59 -0.20 -57.77 -91.73
C SER A 59 1.00 -58.70 -91.56
N ALA A 60 1.48 -58.86 -90.33
CA ALA A 60 2.63 -59.70 -90.09
C ALA A 60 2.56 -60.40 -88.73
N THR A 61 2.95 -61.67 -88.70
CA THR A 61 3.18 -62.47 -87.49
C THR A 61 4.57 -63.12 -87.55
N LYS A 62 5.05 -63.65 -86.42
CA LYS A 62 6.35 -64.33 -86.37
C LYS A 62 6.31 -65.73 -85.79
N MET A 63 5.43 -65.96 -84.82
CA MET A 63 5.25 -67.24 -84.14
C MET A 63 3.93 -67.87 -84.58
N ASP A 64 3.86 -69.20 -84.60
CA ASP A 64 2.67 -69.98 -85.01
C ASP A 64 1.43 -69.68 -84.16
N THR A 65 1.65 -69.14 -82.96
CA THR A 65 0.62 -68.78 -81.97
C THR A 65 0.32 -67.28 -81.92
N SER A 66 0.94 -66.47 -82.79
CA SER A 66 0.63 -65.04 -82.92
C SER A 66 -0.62 -64.81 -83.78
N VAL A 67 -1.32 -63.70 -83.54
CA VAL A 67 -2.53 -63.28 -84.26
C VAL A 67 -2.34 -61.83 -84.75
N ALA A 68 -2.47 -61.58 -86.05
CA ALA A 68 -2.53 -60.26 -86.65
C ALA A 68 -3.74 -60.17 -87.60
N ILE A 69 -4.71 -59.32 -87.28
CA ILE A 69 -5.96 -59.17 -88.03
C ILE A 69 -6.24 -57.69 -88.31
N GLY A 70 -6.13 -57.28 -89.57
CA GLY A 70 -6.34 -55.91 -90.06
C GLY A 70 -5.22 -55.44 -90.99
N THR A 71 -5.53 -54.45 -91.86
CA THR A 71 -4.51 -53.83 -92.72
C THR A 71 -3.41 -53.19 -91.86
N ASN A 72 -2.15 -53.49 -92.18
CA ASN A 72 -0.95 -53.10 -91.43
C ASN A 72 -0.94 -53.59 -89.97
N ALA A 73 -1.74 -54.60 -89.61
CA ALA A 73 -1.72 -55.17 -88.26
C ALA A 73 -0.41 -55.95 -88.04
N ASN A 74 0.34 -55.60 -87.01
CA ASN A 74 1.69 -56.11 -86.82
C ASN A 74 1.87 -56.80 -85.46
N ALA A 75 1.95 -58.13 -85.47
CA ALA A 75 2.30 -58.97 -84.32
C ALA A 75 3.65 -59.69 -84.53
N ASN A 76 4.54 -59.12 -85.35
CA ASN A 76 5.80 -59.71 -85.78
C ASN A 76 6.92 -59.47 -84.74
N ALA A 77 6.88 -60.20 -83.64
CA ALA A 77 7.94 -60.24 -82.64
C ALA A 77 8.16 -61.69 -82.16
N ASN A 78 9.26 -61.95 -81.43
CA ASN A 78 9.66 -63.30 -80.99
C ASN A 78 8.76 -63.90 -79.88
N SER A 79 7.45 -63.65 -79.89
CA SER A 79 6.47 -64.11 -78.89
C SER A 79 5.05 -64.13 -79.46
N SER A 80 4.15 -64.88 -78.81
CA SER A 80 2.77 -65.09 -79.25
C SER A 80 1.88 -63.86 -78.99
N ASN A 81 1.99 -62.86 -79.86
CA ASN A 81 1.31 -61.57 -79.71
C ASN A 81 0.01 -61.50 -80.50
N THR A 82 -0.91 -60.61 -80.09
CA THR A 82 -2.20 -60.39 -80.76
C THR A 82 -2.38 -58.93 -81.19
N ALA A 83 -2.47 -58.64 -82.48
CA ALA A 83 -2.78 -57.32 -83.02
C ALA A 83 -4.08 -57.37 -83.83
N VAL A 84 -5.13 -56.69 -83.39
CA VAL A 84 -6.44 -56.69 -84.04
C VAL A 84 -6.92 -55.25 -84.27
N GLY A 85 -6.98 -54.82 -85.52
CA GLY A 85 -7.40 -53.47 -85.92
C GLY A 85 -6.55 -52.87 -87.05
N TRP A 86 -7.07 -51.82 -87.71
CA TRP A 86 -6.30 -51.09 -88.72
C TRP A 86 -5.09 -50.43 -88.07
N ASN A 87 -3.89 -50.74 -88.59
CA ASN A 87 -2.62 -50.25 -88.07
C ASN A 87 -2.40 -50.56 -86.57
N ALA A 88 -2.96 -51.68 -86.10
CA ALA A 88 -2.74 -52.15 -84.74
C ALA A 88 -1.38 -52.85 -84.63
N THR A 89 -0.60 -52.56 -83.59
CA THR A 89 0.77 -53.08 -83.45
C THR A 89 0.95 -53.72 -82.09
N ALA A 90 1.25 -55.01 -82.04
CA ALA A 90 1.56 -55.79 -80.84
C ALA A 90 2.94 -56.44 -80.98
N THR A 91 4.00 -55.69 -80.71
CA THR A 91 5.39 -56.13 -80.94
C THR A 91 6.19 -56.33 -79.66
N GLY A 92 5.56 -56.23 -78.50
CA GLY A 92 6.19 -56.54 -77.22
C GLY A 92 6.56 -58.01 -77.10
N ILE A 93 7.72 -58.33 -76.52
CA ILE A 93 8.09 -59.72 -76.22
C ILE A 93 7.17 -60.24 -75.08
N GLY A 94 6.81 -61.52 -74.99
CA GLY A 94 6.03 -62.04 -73.85
C GLY A 94 4.50 -61.91 -73.89
N HIS A 95 3.87 -62.04 -75.07
CA HIS A 95 2.41 -62.12 -75.29
C HIS A 95 1.68 -60.76 -75.19
N SER A 96 2.12 -59.75 -75.95
CA SER A 96 1.42 -58.46 -75.98
C SER A 96 0.14 -58.49 -76.83
N ALA A 97 -0.82 -57.63 -76.52
CA ALA A 97 -2.12 -57.59 -77.19
C ALA A 97 -2.61 -56.16 -77.48
N ALA A 98 -2.87 -55.85 -78.74
CA ALA A 98 -3.40 -54.57 -79.22
C ALA A 98 -4.75 -54.79 -79.91
N TYR A 99 -5.80 -54.11 -79.43
CA TYR A 99 -7.16 -54.16 -79.96
C TYR A 99 -7.68 -52.75 -80.25
N GLY A 100 -7.86 -52.41 -81.52
CA GLY A 100 -8.41 -51.13 -81.97
C GLY A 100 -7.61 -50.44 -83.09
N THR A 101 -8.23 -49.49 -83.76
CA THR A 101 -7.59 -48.67 -84.80
C THR A 101 -6.42 -47.89 -84.22
N ASN A 102 -5.23 -48.01 -84.82
CA ASN A 102 -3.97 -47.40 -84.34
C ASN A 102 -3.57 -47.80 -82.91
N SER A 103 -4.11 -48.88 -82.34
CA SER A 103 -3.73 -49.32 -81.00
C SER A 103 -2.31 -49.91 -81.02
N LYS A 104 -1.52 -49.64 -79.99
CA LYS A 104 -0.10 -50.05 -79.94
C LYS A 104 0.23 -50.69 -78.60
N ALA A 105 0.46 -52.00 -78.57
CA ALA A 105 0.96 -52.74 -77.42
C ALA A 105 2.44 -53.12 -77.65
N LEU A 106 3.32 -52.17 -77.37
CA LEU A 106 4.73 -52.21 -77.74
C LEU A 106 5.63 -52.75 -76.62
N GLY A 107 5.19 -52.65 -75.37
CA GLY A 107 5.94 -53.16 -74.22
C GLY A 107 5.78 -54.67 -74.01
N GLU A 108 6.72 -55.29 -73.30
CA GLU A 108 6.74 -56.75 -73.05
C GLU A 108 5.45 -57.22 -72.36
N GLY A 109 4.62 -58.08 -72.97
CA GLY A 109 3.34 -58.54 -72.38
C GLY A 109 2.30 -57.43 -72.14
N SER A 110 2.39 -56.30 -72.85
CA SER A 110 1.48 -55.15 -72.72
C SER A 110 0.10 -55.37 -73.34
N LEU A 111 -0.90 -54.58 -72.93
CA LEU A 111 -2.27 -54.59 -73.42
C LEU A 111 -2.70 -53.18 -73.82
N ALA A 112 -3.09 -52.98 -75.08
CA ALA A 112 -3.68 -51.74 -75.58
C ALA A 112 -5.08 -52.03 -76.16
N VAL A 113 -6.12 -51.39 -75.63
CA VAL A 113 -7.52 -51.60 -76.04
C VAL A 113 -8.22 -50.26 -76.24
N GLY A 114 -8.58 -49.94 -77.48
CA GLY A 114 -9.30 -48.72 -77.86
C GLY A 114 -8.64 -47.97 -79.02
N PRO A 115 -9.38 -47.07 -79.71
CA PRO A 115 -8.82 -46.27 -80.80
C PRO A 115 -7.67 -45.39 -80.31
N GLY A 116 -6.49 -45.56 -80.92
CA GLY A 116 -5.28 -44.83 -80.56
C GLY A 116 -4.76 -45.09 -79.14
N ALA A 117 -5.17 -46.20 -78.50
CA ALA A 117 -4.62 -46.59 -77.20
C ALA A 117 -3.18 -47.08 -77.36
N GLU A 118 -2.26 -46.61 -76.50
CA GLU A 118 -0.84 -46.92 -76.62
C GLU A 118 -0.26 -47.39 -75.28
N ALA A 119 0.28 -48.61 -75.24
CA ALA A 119 0.92 -49.25 -74.09
C ALA A 119 2.39 -49.55 -74.42
N TYR A 120 3.30 -48.75 -73.87
CA TYR A 120 4.74 -48.81 -74.13
C TYR A 120 5.53 -49.61 -73.08
N GLY A 121 5.04 -49.66 -71.84
CA GLY A 121 5.73 -50.34 -70.73
C GLY A 121 5.55 -51.86 -70.71
N LYS A 122 6.48 -52.57 -70.05
CA LYS A 122 6.34 -54.00 -69.73
C LYS A 122 5.08 -54.24 -68.91
N SER A 123 4.21 -55.14 -69.37
CA SER A 123 2.89 -55.41 -68.81
C SER A 123 2.04 -54.13 -68.67
N GLY A 124 2.32 -53.11 -69.48
CA GLY A 124 1.57 -51.85 -69.48
C GLY A 124 0.16 -52.06 -70.01
N ILE A 125 -0.81 -51.35 -69.45
CA ILE A 125 -2.24 -51.48 -69.78
C ILE A 125 -2.77 -50.11 -70.21
N ALA A 126 -3.16 -49.96 -71.47
CA ALA A 126 -3.86 -48.79 -71.98
C ALA A 126 -5.26 -49.20 -72.44
N ILE A 127 -6.32 -48.76 -71.77
CA ILE A 127 -7.72 -49.09 -72.11
C ILE A 127 -8.53 -47.81 -72.21
N GLY A 128 -9.02 -47.48 -73.40
CA GLY A 128 -9.84 -46.30 -73.66
C GLY A 128 -9.44 -45.53 -74.91
N ASN A 129 -10.28 -44.60 -75.34
CA ASN A 129 -10.00 -43.74 -76.49
C ASN A 129 -8.77 -42.88 -76.20
N THR A 130 -7.71 -43.04 -77.00
CA THR A 130 -6.42 -42.34 -76.85
C THR A 130 -5.82 -42.47 -75.45
N ALA A 131 -6.06 -43.60 -74.76
CA ALA A 131 -5.44 -43.89 -73.47
C ALA A 131 -3.95 -44.20 -73.68
N ILE A 132 -3.07 -43.64 -72.84
CA ILE A 132 -1.63 -43.79 -73.01
C ILE A 132 -1.04 -44.33 -71.72
N SER A 133 -0.60 -45.59 -71.75
CA SER A 133 0.29 -46.20 -70.77
C SER A 133 1.72 -46.08 -71.31
N ASN A 134 2.42 -45.07 -70.84
CA ASN A 134 3.82 -44.83 -71.16
C ASN A 134 4.70 -45.01 -69.92
N THR A 135 5.96 -45.32 -70.15
CA THR A 135 6.98 -45.51 -69.12
C THR A 135 8.29 -44.91 -69.60
N GLU A 136 9.17 -44.56 -68.66
CA GLU A 136 10.50 -44.04 -69.02
C GLU A 136 11.44 -45.15 -69.49
N THR A 137 11.21 -46.36 -69.01
CA THR A 137 11.95 -47.56 -69.38
C THR A 137 10.98 -48.62 -69.85
N LEU A 138 11.39 -49.40 -70.86
CA LEU A 138 10.58 -50.50 -71.39
C LEU A 138 10.48 -51.69 -70.43
N ALA A 139 11.18 -51.65 -69.29
CA ALA A 139 11.22 -52.72 -68.30
C ALA A 139 10.19 -52.55 -67.16
N GLU A 140 9.49 -51.40 -67.09
CA GLU A 140 8.49 -51.11 -66.05
C GLU A 140 7.07 -51.07 -66.63
N SER A 141 6.06 -51.20 -65.77
CA SER A 141 4.63 -51.18 -66.13
C SER A 141 3.98 -49.82 -65.87
N SER A 142 2.90 -49.50 -66.57
CA SER A 142 1.99 -48.40 -66.20
C SER A 142 0.55 -48.76 -66.61
N ILE A 143 -0.44 -48.08 -66.06
CA ILE A 143 -1.86 -48.39 -66.29
C ILE A 143 -2.61 -47.11 -66.61
N ALA A 144 -3.19 -47.00 -67.80
CA ALA A 144 -4.06 -45.92 -68.21
C ALA A 144 -5.44 -46.48 -68.60
N ILE A 145 -6.50 -46.14 -67.86
CA ILE A 145 -7.86 -46.65 -68.10
C ILE A 145 -8.85 -45.48 -68.12
N GLY A 146 -9.42 -45.19 -69.29
CA GLY A 146 -10.43 -44.14 -69.50
C GLY A 146 -10.21 -43.29 -70.76
N ASP A 147 -11.17 -42.41 -71.08
CA ASP A 147 -11.04 -41.48 -72.22
C ASP A 147 -9.90 -40.47 -71.97
N ARG A 148 -8.89 -40.50 -72.83
CA ARG A 148 -7.69 -39.66 -72.73
C ARG A 148 -7.00 -39.79 -71.36
N ALA A 149 -7.08 -40.96 -70.73
CA ALA A 149 -6.32 -41.25 -69.53
C ALA A 149 -4.85 -41.42 -69.88
N GLU A 150 -3.97 -40.80 -69.11
CA GLU A 150 -2.54 -40.76 -69.40
C GLU A 150 -1.75 -41.17 -68.15
N ALA A 151 -1.07 -42.31 -68.23
CA ALA A 151 -0.07 -42.75 -67.29
C ALA A 151 1.30 -42.59 -67.99
N LYS A 152 2.00 -41.48 -67.74
CA LYS A 152 3.13 -41.04 -68.57
C LYS A 152 4.50 -41.49 -68.08
N SER A 153 4.58 -42.12 -66.91
CA SER A 153 5.85 -42.49 -66.31
C SER A 153 5.82 -43.91 -65.75
N SER A 154 7.00 -44.45 -65.49
CA SER A 154 7.16 -45.82 -65.02
C SER A 154 6.44 -46.05 -63.69
N GLY A 155 5.62 -47.10 -63.61
CA GLY A 155 4.78 -47.46 -62.46
C GLY A 155 3.51 -46.62 -62.29
N SER A 156 3.22 -45.65 -63.16
CA SER A 156 2.09 -44.73 -62.97
C SER A 156 0.72 -45.34 -63.31
N ILE A 157 -0.34 -44.84 -62.66
CA ILE A 157 -1.72 -45.29 -62.81
C ILE A 157 -2.63 -44.09 -63.05
N GLY A 158 -3.18 -43.94 -64.26
CA GLY A 158 -4.19 -42.95 -64.61
C GLY A 158 -5.54 -43.63 -64.86
N MET A 159 -6.57 -43.30 -64.08
CA MET A 159 -7.91 -43.87 -64.24
C MET A 159 -8.99 -42.78 -64.25
N GLY A 160 -9.77 -42.72 -65.32
CA GLY A 160 -10.87 -41.76 -65.49
C GLY A 160 -10.76 -40.91 -66.76
N ILE A 161 -11.48 -39.79 -66.80
CA ILE A 161 -11.56 -38.93 -67.99
C ILE A 161 -10.50 -37.84 -67.88
N LYS A 162 -9.56 -37.81 -68.83
CA LYS A 162 -8.42 -36.87 -68.80
C LYS A 162 -7.66 -36.90 -67.48
N SER A 163 -7.59 -38.06 -66.84
CA SER A 163 -6.74 -38.27 -65.65
C SER A 163 -5.28 -38.36 -66.09
N ILE A 164 -4.40 -37.59 -65.47
CA ILE A 164 -2.99 -37.51 -65.83
C ILE A 164 -2.15 -37.93 -64.63
N ALA A 165 -1.53 -39.10 -64.72
CA ALA A 165 -0.52 -39.59 -63.80
C ALA A 165 0.85 -39.48 -64.48
N SER A 166 1.53 -38.35 -64.30
CA SER A 166 2.80 -38.08 -65.00
C SER A 166 4.04 -38.20 -64.13
N GLY A 167 3.89 -38.30 -62.81
CA GLY A 167 5.01 -38.66 -61.93
C GLY A 167 5.32 -40.15 -62.00
N LYS A 168 6.58 -40.53 -61.78
CA LYS A 168 6.98 -41.94 -61.60
C LYS A 168 6.14 -42.55 -60.48
N ARG A 169 5.54 -43.73 -60.70
CA ARG A 169 4.74 -44.45 -59.69
C ARG A 169 3.60 -43.62 -59.08
N SER A 170 3.09 -42.62 -59.81
CA SER A 170 1.97 -41.76 -59.37
C SER A 170 0.60 -42.40 -59.65
N MET A 171 -0.45 -41.94 -58.98
CA MET A 171 -1.81 -42.41 -59.14
C MET A 171 -2.78 -41.24 -59.30
N ALA A 172 -3.47 -41.14 -60.44
CA ALA A 172 -4.51 -40.14 -60.70
C ALA A 172 -5.84 -40.84 -60.97
N MET A 173 -6.85 -40.64 -60.12
CA MET A 173 -8.16 -41.28 -60.23
C MET A 173 -9.32 -40.27 -60.19
N GLY A 174 -10.03 -40.11 -61.30
CA GLY A 174 -11.21 -39.24 -61.44
C GLY A 174 -11.26 -38.46 -62.76
N ILE A 175 -12.07 -37.39 -62.79
CA ILE A 175 -12.14 -36.46 -63.93
C ILE A 175 -11.13 -35.33 -63.77
N GLN A 176 -10.29 -35.10 -64.79
CA GLN A 176 -9.24 -34.06 -64.79
C GLN A 176 -8.34 -34.08 -63.53
N THR A 177 -8.09 -35.27 -62.99
CA THR A 177 -7.20 -35.45 -61.84
C THR A 177 -5.76 -35.46 -62.29
N GLN A 178 -4.90 -34.79 -61.54
CA GLN A 178 -3.49 -34.62 -61.89
C GLN A 178 -2.62 -35.12 -60.74
N ALA A 179 -1.85 -36.18 -60.98
CA ALA A 179 -0.82 -36.70 -60.10
C ALA A 179 0.52 -36.52 -60.82
N THR A 180 1.07 -35.31 -60.75
CA THR A 180 2.24 -34.92 -61.55
C THR A 180 3.55 -35.05 -60.77
N GLY A 181 3.50 -35.10 -59.44
CA GLY A 181 4.65 -35.42 -58.62
C GLY A 181 5.00 -36.91 -58.66
N ASN A 182 6.28 -37.26 -58.58
CA ASN A 182 6.71 -38.66 -58.41
C ASN A 182 6.08 -39.22 -57.13
N TYR A 183 5.60 -40.47 -57.14
CA TYR A 183 4.92 -41.14 -56.04
C TYR A 183 3.64 -40.45 -55.53
N SER A 184 3.12 -39.45 -56.24
CA SER A 184 1.95 -38.69 -55.80
C SER A 184 0.64 -39.45 -56.03
N MET A 185 -0.40 -39.10 -55.26
CA MET A 185 -1.74 -39.67 -55.36
C MET A 185 -2.81 -38.58 -55.40
N ALA A 186 -3.58 -38.51 -56.47
CA ALA A 186 -4.67 -37.57 -56.65
C ALA A 186 -5.99 -38.32 -56.90
N ILE A 187 -6.96 -38.19 -55.98
CA ILE A 187 -8.23 -38.90 -56.02
C ILE A 187 -9.39 -37.92 -55.83
N GLY A 188 -10.32 -37.89 -56.80
CA GLY A 188 -11.51 -37.03 -56.81
C GLY A 188 -11.44 -35.94 -57.88
N GLY A 189 -12.58 -35.54 -58.46
CA GLY A 189 -12.57 -34.66 -59.63
C GLY A 189 -11.79 -33.35 -59.42
N TYR A 190 -10.95 -32.98 -60.37
CA TYR A 190 -10.08 -31.78 -60.32
C TYR A 190 -9.07 -31.75 -59.17
N SER A 191 -8.81 -32.88 -58.50
CA SER A 191 -7.73 -32.96 -57.50
C SER A 191 -6.36 -32.83 -58.17
N ASN A 192 -5.43 -32.16 -57.50
CA ASN A 192 -4.07 -31.95 -58.01
C ASN A 192 -3.03 -32.29 -56.93
N ALA A 193 -2.29 -33.37 -57.13
CA ALA A 193 -1.13 -33.76 -56.32
C ALA A 193 0.15 -33.49 -57.14
N SER A 194 0.65 -32.27 -57.06
CA SER A 194 1.80 -31.81 -57.86
C SER A 194 3.14 -31.90 -57.13
N GLY A 195 3.14 -32.01 -55.80
CA GLY A 195 4.34 -32.30 -55.03
C GLY A 195 4.79 -33.76 -55.18
N ALA A 196 6.09 -34.02 -55.12
CA ALA A 196 6.59 -35.40 -55.00
C ALA A 196 6.08 -36.02 -53.68
N ASP A 197 5.71 -37.30 -53.67
CA ASP A 197 5.18 -38.02 -52.51
C ASP A 197 3.92 -37.39 -51.89
N SER A 198 3.19 -36.55 -52.64
CA SER A 198 2.03 -35.81 -52.13
C SER A 198 0.71 -36.57 -52.34
N ILE A 199 -0.29 -36.29 -51.50
CA ILE A 199 -1.61 -36.92 -51.56
C ILE A 199 -2.70 -35.84 -51.58
N ALA A 200 -3.52 -35.81 -52.62
CA ALA A 200 -4.71 -34.96 -52.72
C ALA A 200 -5.98 -35.83 -52.79
N LEU A 201 -6.76 -35.84 -51.70
CA LEU A 201 -7.97 -36.65 -51.57
C LEU A 201 -9.21 -35.77 -51.43
N GLY A 202 -9.97 -35.62 -52.52
CA GLY A 202 -11.22 -34.87 -52.56
C GLY A 202 -11.38 -34.00 -53.81
N HIS A 203 -12.63 -33.59 -54.09
CA HIS A 203 -12.91 -32.69 -55.22
C HIS A 203 -12.21 -31.34 -55.03
N ASN A 204 -11.40 -30.91 -55.99
CA ASN A 204 -10.52 -29.73 -55.91
C ASN A 204 -9.53 -29.74 -54.73
N ALA A 205 -9.15 -30.91 -54.19
CA ALA A 205 -8.06 -30.97 -53.22
C ALA A 205 -6.72 -30.67 -53.92
N VAL A 206 -5.86 -29.89 -53.29
CA VAL A 206 -4.56 -29.49 -53.86
C VAL A 206 -3.45 -29.78 -52.87
N ALA A 207 -2.54 -30.69 -53.24
CA ALA A 207 -1.31 -30.99 -52.51
C ALA A 207 -0.12 -30.50 -53.35
N ALA A 208 0.29 -29.27 -53.11
CA ALA A 208 1.18 -28.53 -54.02
C ALA A 208 2.67 -28.78 -53.73
N THR A 209 3.01 -29.10 -52.49
CA THR A 209 4.39 -29.24 -52.02
C THR A 209 4.77 -30.71 -51.79
N SER A 210 6.07 -31.01 -51.80
CA SER A 210 6.53 -32.39 -51.59
C SER A 210 6.11 -32.93 -50.23
N SER A 211 5.69 -34.20 -50.19
CA SER A 211 5.18 -34.93 -49.03
C SER A 211 3.97 -34.30 -48.34
N SER A 212 3.24 -33.40 -49.02
CA SER A 212 2.03 -32.78 -48.47
C SER A 212 0.78 -33.64 -48.63
N VAL A 213 -0.18 -33.48 -47.72
CA VAL A 213 -1.41 -34.27 -47.70
C VAL A 213 -2.63 -33.37 -47.57
N ALA A 214 -3.43 -33.23 -48.63
CA ALA A 214 -4.69 -32.50 -48.63
C ALA A 214 -5.87 -33.48 -48.50
N ILE A 215 -6.63 -33.39 -47.40
CA ILE A 215 -7.75 -34.29 -47.10
C ILE A 215 -9.06 -33.50 -47.06
N GLY A 216 -10.00 -33.85 -47.95
CA GLY A 216 -11.31 -33.24 -48.05
C GLY A 216 -11.46 -32.31 -49.26
N ALA A 217 -12.70 -32.05 -49.66
CA ALA A 217 -12.99 -31.19 -50.80
C ALA A 217 -12.44 -29.77 -50.59
N LYS A 218 -11.77 -29.23 -51.61
CA LYS A 218 -11.11 -27.91 -51.61
C LYS A 218 -9.98 -27.74 -50.59
N SER A 219 -9.54 -28.79 -49.91
CA SER A 219 -8.41 -28.67 -48.97
C SER A 219 -7.14 -28.34 -49.73
N VAL A 220 -6.33 -27.44 -49.16
CA VAL A 220 -5.07 -26.99 -49.77
C VAL A 220 -3.94 -27.27 -48.79
N ALA A 221 -2.98 -28.08 -49.23
CA ALA A 221 -1.73 -28.35 -48.54
C ALA A 221 -0.58 -27.73 -49.36
N ASP A 222 -0.29 -26.47 -49.08
CA ASP A 222 0.66 -25.62 -49.80
C ASP A 222 1.88 -25.22 -48.95
N ARG A 223 1.91 -25.63 -47.69
CA ARG A 223 3.08 -25.47 -46.80
C ARG A 223 4.05 -26.62 -47.02
N GLY A 224 5.30 -26.30 -47.36
CA GLY A 224 6.34 -27.26 -47.68
C GLY A 224 7.19 -27.67 -46.48
N TYR A 225 8.19 -28.52 -46.74
CA TYR A 225 9.28 -28.79 -45.80
C TYR A 225 9.93 -27.48 -45.34
N ASP A 226 10.58 -27.51 -44.17
CA ASP A 226 11.33 -26.38 -43.61
C ASP A 226 10.45 -25.20 -43.12
N THR A 227 9.14 -25.40 -43.02
CA THR A 227 8.23 -24.38 -42.48
C THR A 227 8.25 -24.43 -40.95
N TYR A 228 8.44 -23.27 -40.30
CA TYR A 228 8.39 -23.10 -38.86
C TYR A 228 6.97 -22.79 -38.35
N GLY A 229 6.64 -23.29 -37.17
CA GLY A 229 5.41 -22.99 -36.43
C GLY A 229 5.43 -21.61 -35.78
N TYR A 230 4.26 -21.11 -35.40
CA TYR A 230 4.09 -19.82 -34.73
C TYR A 230 4.23 -19.96 -33.21
N THR A 231 4.80 -18.95 -32.56
CA THR A 231 4.72 -18.76 -31.10
C THR A 231 3.96 -17.48 -30.77
N VAL A 232 3.62 -17.30 -29.50
CA VAL A 232 2.74 -16.22 -29.02
C VAL A 232 3.43 -14.85 -29.03
N ASP A 233 4.76 -14.84 -29.00
CA ASP A 233 5.61 -13.69 -28.69
C ASP A 233 6.73 -13.44 -29.73
N HIS A 234 6.86 -14.29 -30.75
CA HIS A 234 7.90 -14.18 -31.77
C HIS A 234 7.33 -14.14 -33.19
N ALA A 235 7.83 -13.22 -34.01
CA ALA A 235 7.55 -13.22 -35.44
C ALA A 235 8.17 -14.48 -36.09
N ALA A 236 7.60 -14.95 -37.20
CA ALA A 236 7.95 -16.25 -37.80
C ALA A 236 9.47 -16.52 -37.88
N PHE A 237 9.91 -17.69 -37.40
CA PHE A 237 11.32 -18.09 -37.43
C PHE A 237 11.83 -18.25 -38.86
N THR A 238 13.09 -17.89 -39.06
CA THR A 238 13.76 -17.90 -40.36
C THR A 238 14.93 -18.89 -40.44
N SER A 239 15.37 -19.48 -39.32
CA SER A 239 16.44 -20.49 -39.29
C SER A 239 16.38 -21.40 -38.05
N ASP A 240 17.00 -22.59 -38.14
CA ASP A 240 17.15 -23.51 -37.00
C ASP A 240 17.91 -22.87 -35.85
N ALA A 241 18.90 -22.03 -36.16
CA ALA A 241 19.68 -21.31 -35.15
C ALA A 241 18.81 -20.34 -34.33
N GLU A 242 17.87 -19.63 -34.98
CA GLU A 242 16.94 -18.71 -34.31
C GLU A 242 15.96 -19.47 -33.40
N LEU A 243 15.36 -20.54 -33.92
CA LEU A 243 14.45 -21.40 -33.17
C LEU A 243 15.15 -22.05 -31.97
N LEU A 244 16.32 -22.65 -32.18
CA LEU A 244 17.08 -23.29 -31.10
C LEU A 244 17.56 -22.30 -30.05
N THR A 245 17.80 -21.04 -30.43
CA THR A 245 18.12 -19.96 -29.48
C THR A 245 16.87 -19.61 -28.65
N TYR A 246 15.71 -19.46 -29.29
CA TYR A 246 14.44 -19.22 -28.59
C TYR A 246 14.08 -20.37 -27.63
N LEU A 247 14.26 -21.61 -28.06
CA LEU A 247 14.03 -22.80 -27.23
C LEU A 247 15.12 -23.03 -26.18
N GLY A 248 16.23 -22.28 -26.22
CA GLY A 248 17.38 -22.45 -25.31
C GLY A 248 18.19 -23.75 -25.53
N LYS A 249 18.14 -24.34 -26.72
CA LYS A 249 18.75 -25.65 -27.06
C LYS A 249 19.97 -25.58 -28.01
N ILE A 250 20.56 -24.40 -28.20
CA ILE A 250 21.66 -24.22 -29.18
C ILE A 250 22.93 -25.02 -28.84
N ASP A 251 23.23 -25.24 -27.55
CA ASP A 251 24.42 -26.00 -27.14
C ASP A 251 24.21 -27.51 -27.27
N GLU A 252 22.99 -28.00 -26.97
CA GLU A 252 22.60 -29.39 -27.18
C GLU A 252 22.71 -29.76 -28.67
N TYR A 253 22.30 -28.83 -29.54
CA TYR A 253 22.51 -28.93 -30.97
C TYR A 253 24.00 -29.07 -31.33
N ASN A 254 24.87 -28.17 -30.86
CA ASN A 254 26.30 -28.21 -31.16
C ASN A 254 27.00 -29.49 -30.66
N ALA A 255 26.69 -29.94 -29.44
CA ALA A 255 27.28 -31.17 -28.90
C ALA A 255 26.83 -32.42 -29.68
N THR A 256 25.57 -32.45 -30.10
CA THR A 256 25.05 -33.54 -30.93
C THR A 256 25.77 -33.57 -32.28
N VAL A 257 26.08 -32.40 -32.86
CA VAL A 257 26.88 -32.31 -34.10
C VAL A 257 28.27 -32.93 -33.94
N ASP A 258 28.97 -32.69 -32.83
CA ASP A 258 30.29 -33.30 -32.57
C ASP A 258 30.22 -34.82 -32.40
N ILE A 259 29.18 -35.32 -31.71
CA ILE A 259 28.93 -36.76 -31.55
C ILE A 259 28.65 -37.40 -32.91
N ILE A 260 27.84 -36.75 -33.75
CA ILE A 260 27.59 -37.22 -35.12
C ILE A 260 28.92 -37.34 -35.87
N ALA A 261 29.81 -36.34 -35.76
CA ALA A 261 31.12 -36.37 -36.42
C ALA A 261 32.01 -37.52 -35.91
N ALA A 262 32.04 -37.75 -34.59
CA ALA A 262 32.81 -38.84 -33.99
C ALA A 262 32.25 -40.23 -34.38
N ASN A 263 30.93 -40.42 -34.29
CA ASN A 263 30.27 -41.67 -34.68
C ASN A 263 30.41 -41.94 -36.18
N LYS A 264 30.40 -40.90 -37.01
CA LYS A 264 30.65 -41.04 -38.45
C LYS A 264 32.05 -41.58 -38.72
N LYS A 265 33.05 -41.05 -38.00
CA LYS A 265 34.43 -41.53 -38.11
C LYS A 265 34.57 -42.99 -37.70
N ASP A 266 33.97 -43.37 -36.58
CA ASP A 266 33.97 -44.76 -36.09
C ASP A 266 33.30 -45.73 -37.09
N TYR A 267 32.15 -45.33 -37.66
CA TYR A 267 31.50 -46.10 -38.72
C TYR A 267 32.40 -46.28 -39.95
N ASP A 268 33.02 -45.21 -40.44
CA ASP A 268 33.85 -45.26 -41.64
C ASP A 268 35.05 -46.21 -41.47
N GLU A 269 35.69 -46.18 -40.30
CA GLU A 269 36.82 -47.07 -39.97
C GLU A 269 36.38 -48.55 -39.95
N LYS A 270 35.26 -48.85 -39.28
CA LYS A 270 34.73 -50.22 -39.17
C LYS A 270 34.19 -50.76 -40.48
N TYR A 271 33.48 -49.92 -41.24
CA TYR A 271 32.97 -50.28 -42.55
C TYR A 271 34.09 -50.55 -43.56
N ALA A 272 35.18 -49.79 -43.50
CA ALA A 272 36.37 -50.05 -44.31
C ALA A 272 37.04 -51.38 -43.94
N ALA A 273 37.16 -51.68 -42.64
CA ALA A 273 37.70 -52.96 -42.17
C ALA A 273 36.86 -54.15 -42.66
N TRP A 274 35.53 -54.07 -42.55
CA TRP A 274 34.64 -55.10 -43.11
C TRP A 274 34.75 -55.21 -44.64
N ARG A 275 34.84 -54.09 -45.37
CA ARG A 275 34.97 -54.13 -46.83
C ARG A 275 36.26 -54.79 -47.32
N ALA A 276 37.31 -54.78 -46.51
CA ALA A 276 38.56 -55.48 -46.81
C ALA A 276 38.47 -57.00 -46.62
N ASP A 277 37.61 -57.49 -45.71
CA ASP A 277 37.31 -58.91 -45.51
C ASP A 277 35.79 -59.18 -45.47
N ARG A 278 35.22 -59.24 -46.68
CA ARG A 278 33.76 -59.33 -46.90
C ARG A 278 33.14 -60.65 -46.43
N GLY A 279 33.95 -61.67 -46.10
CA GLY A 279 33.46 -62.94 -45.56
C GLY A 279 33.32 -62.95 -44.05
N ASN A 280 33.85 -61.93 -43.35
CA ASN A 280 33.83 -61.86 -41.91
C ASN A 280 32.54 -61.20 -41.39
N GLU A 281 31.66 -62.06 -40.89
CA GLU A 281 30.34 -61.67 -40.38
C GLU A 281 30.42 -60.79 -39.13
N GLU A 282 31.42 -60.98 -38.27
CA GLU A 282 31.59 -60.17 -37.06
C GLU A 282 31.94 -58.71 -37.41
N LEU A 283 32.81 -58.50 -38.40
CA LEU A 283 33.14 -57.16 -38.88
C LEU A 283 31.93 -56.47 -39.54
N ARG A 284 31.06 -57.23 -40.21
CA ARG A 284 29.80 -56.72 -40.78
C ARG A 284 28.90 -56.18 -39.68
N VAL A 285 28.67 -56.98 -38.64
CA VAL A 285 27.80 -56.62 -37.51
C VAL A 285 28.35 -55.39 -36.77
N VAL A 286 29.65 -55.34 -36.52
CA VAL A 286 30.28 -54.18 -35.84
C VAL A 286 30.18 -52.89 -36.68
N ALA A 287 30.29 -52.99 -38.01
CA ALA A 287 30.06 -51.85 -38.90
C ALA A 287 28.59 -51.41 -38.89
N GLU A 288 27.64 -52.34 -38.94
CA GLU A 288 26.20 -52.05 -38.85
C GLU A 288 25.80 -51.41 -37.51
N GLU A 289 26.39 -51.87 -36.41
CA GLU A 289 26.20 -51.25 -35.09
C GLU A 289 26.74 -49.82 -35.03
N ALA A 290 27.91 -49.55 -35.65
CA ALA A 290 28.47 -48.21 -35.74
C ALA A 290 27.61 -47.30 -36.64
N GLU A 291 27.05 -47.84 -37.73
CA GLU A 291 26.10 -47.14 -38.59
C GLU A 291 24.83 -46.77 -37.81
N ALA A 292 24.26 -47.73 -37.07
CA ALA A 292 23.09 -47.51 -36.24
C ALA A 292 23.33 -46.42 -35.21
N LYS A 293 24.53 -46.38 -34.59
CA LYS A 293 24.93 -45.30 -33.67
C LYS A 293 25.01 -43.94 -34.37
N TRP A 294 25.62 -43.87 -35.54
CA TRP A 294 25.71 -42.63 -36.30
C TRP A 294 24.33 -42.13 -36.75
N VAL A 295 23.48 -43.01 -37.28
CA VAL A 295 22.10 -42.67 -37.67
C VAL A 295 21.26 -42.24 -36.45
N ALA A 296 21.38 -42.94 -35.33
CA ALA A 296 20.71 -42.54 -34.09
C ALA A 296 21.13 -41.14 -33.63
N SER A 297 22.42 -40.79 -33.74
CA SER A 297 22.89 -39.44 -33.42
C SER A 297 22.34 -38.36 -34.36
N GLN A 298 22.15 -38.66 -35.64
CA GLN A 298 21.51 -37.73 -36.58
C GLN A 298 20.01 -37.54 -36.28
N GLN A 299 19.30 -38.62 -35.93
CA GLN A 299 17.90 -38.54 -35.52
C GLN A 299 17.72 -37.75 -34.23
N ALA A 300 18.66 -37.86 -33.30
CA ALA A 300 18.66 -37.06 -32.08
C ALA A 300 18.73 -35.56 -32.40
N LEU A 301 19.55 -35.14 -33.39
CA LEU A 301 19.64 -33.74 -33.80
C LEU A 301 18.32 -33.20 -34.35
N LEU A 302 17.62 -33.96 -35.19
CA LEU A 302 16.35 -33.54 -35.80
C LEU A 302 15.21 -33.40 -34.79
N LYS A 303 15.22 -34.24 -33.74
CA LYS A 303 14.21 -34.16 -32.66
C LYS A 303 14.26 -32.83 -31.90
N LEU A 304 15.38 -32.10 -31.95
CA LEU A 304 15.52 -30.82 -31.26
C LEU A 304 14.58 -29.74 -31.80
N THR A 305 14.24 -29.77 -33.10
CA THR A 305 13.36 -28.77 -33.72
C THR A 305 12.05 -29.35 -34.24
N ALA A 306 11.88 -30.67 -34.25
CA ALA A 306 10.72 -31.36 -34.84
C ALA A 306 9.34 -30.90 -34.33
N ALA A 307 9.23 -30.42 -33.09
CA ALA A 307 7.97 -29.90 -32.55
C ALA A 307 7.56 -28.55 -33.17
N TYR A 308 8.52 -27.78 -33.70
CA TYR A 308 8.31 -26.42 -34.20
C TYR A 308 8.70 -26.24 -35.66
N LYS A 309 9.36 -27.22 -36.27
CA LYS A 309 9.79 -27.20 -37.67
C LYS A 309 9.31 -28.45 -38.39
N SER A 310 8.68 -28.23 -39.54
CA SER A 310 8.21 -29.32 -40.40
C SER A 310 9.34 -29.91 -41.24
N TYR A 311 9.47 -31.25 -41.21
CA TYR A 311 10.40 -32.00 -42.06
C TYR A 311 9.74 -32.63 -43.30
N PHE A 312 8.41 -32.52 -43.37
CA PHE A 312 7.57 -32.95 -44.48
C PHE A 312 6.54 -31.87 -44.79
N GLY A 313 5.90 -31.95 -45.97
CA GLY A 313 4.79 -31.05 -46.32
C GLY A 313 3.62 -31.17 -45.34
N ALA A 314 2.84 -30.11 -45.21
CA ALA A 314 1.75 -30.08 -44.24
C ALA A 314 0.63 -31.07 -44.59
N ALA A 315 0.02 -31.65 -43.54
CA ALA A 315 -1.28 -32.28 -43.63
C ALA A 315 -2.38 -31.23 -43.42
N SER A 316 -3.18 -30.95 -44.46
CA SER A 316 -4.25 -29.97 -44.43
C SER A 316 -5.61 -30.61 -44.57
N VAL A 317 -6.53 -30.26 -43.67
CA VAL A 317 -7.94 -30.63 -43.72
C VAL A 317 -8.83 -29.46 -44.14
N GLY A 318 -8.28 -28.38 -44.69
CA GLY A 318 -9.03 -27.17 -45.00
C GLY A 318 -8.26 -26.16 -45.85
N THR A 319 -8.68 -24.91 -45.78
CA THR A 319 -7.98 -23.74 -46.35
C THR A 319 -7.74 -22.69 -45.28
N ASP A 320 -7.09 -21.61 -45.65
CA ASP A 320 -6.90 -20.38 -44.87
C ASP A 320 -8.23 -19.75 -44.37
N PHE A 321 -9.32 -19.88 -45.12
CA PHE A 321 -10.65 -19.35 -44.73
C PHE A 321 -11.71 -20.43 -44.45
N ALA A 322 -11.48 -21.69 -44.83
CA ALA A 322 -12.44 -22.78 -44.65
C ALA A 322 -11.82 -23.95 -43.86
N THR A 323 -12.00 -23.93 -42.55
CA THR A 323 -11.42 -24.91 -41.62
C THR A 323 -12.36 -26.08 -41.31
N ARG A 324 -11.83 -27.18 -40.76
CA ARG A 324 -12.60 -28.36 -40.33
C ARG A 324 -12.21 -28.78 -38.92
N GLN A 325 -13.18 -29.31 -38.18
CA GLN A 325 -12.93 -29.96 -36.89
C GLN A 325 -12.38 -31.38 -37.10
N ILE A 326 -11.38 -31.74 -36.30
CA ILE A 326 -10.87 -33.11 -36.19
C ILE A 326 -11.42 -33.67 -34.88
N THR A 327 -12.21 -34.75 -34.96
CA THR A 327 -12.88 -35.36 -33.80
C THR A 327 -12.23 -36.71 -33.45
N GLY A 328 -12.31 -37.12 -32.18
CA GLY A 328 -11.69 -38.37 -31.71
C GLY A 328 -10.18 -38.27 -31.42
N VAL A 329 -9.65 -37.06 -31.23
CA VAL A 329 -8.24 -36.82 -30.91
C VAL A 329 -7.98 -37.10 -29.42
N ALA A 330 -7.21 -38.16 -29.14
CA ALA A 330 -6.73 -38.46 -27.79
C ALA A 330 -5.81 -37.34 -27.27
N ALA A 331 -5.62 -37.26 -25.95
CA ALA A 331 -4.70 -36.27 -25.40
C ALA A 331 -3.27 -36.58 -25.87
N GLY A 332 -2.57 -35.58 -26.39
CA GLY A 332 -1.18 -35.72 -26.81
C GLY A 332 -0.28 -36.09 -25.64
N SER A 333 0.68 -36.97 -25.88
CA SER A 333 1.71 -37.42 -24.95
C SER A 333 3.08 -36.81 -25.26
N GLU A 334 3.33 -36.45 -26.51
CA GLU A 334 4.58 -35.87 -27.00
C GLU A 334 4.33 -34.46 -27.57
N ASP A 335 5.38 -33.63 -27.67
CA ASP A 335 5.28 -32.23 -28.15
C ASP A 335 4.76 -32.12 -29.60
N THR A 336 4.89 -33.17 -30.39
CA THR A 336 4.42 -33.24 -31.79
C THR A 336 2.98 -33.72 -31.93
N ASP A 337 2.33 -34.12 -30.84
CA ASP A 337 0.95 -34.60 -30.88
C ASP A 337 -0.04 -33.43 -30.99
N ALA A 338 -1.19 -33.68 -31.61
CA ALA A 338 -2.27 -32.71 -31.61
C ALA A 338 -2.83 -32.53 -30.19
N VAL A 339 -2.82 -31.30 -29.69
CA VAL A 339 -3.41 -30.96 -28.39
C VAL A 339 -4.94 -31.01 -28.52
N ASN A 340 -5.59 -31.81 -27.67
CA ASN A 340 -7.04 -31.81 -27.59
C ASN A 340 -7.56 -30.78 -26.57
N VAL A 341 -8.86 -30.50 -26.63
CA VAL A 341 -9.49 -29.49 -25.76
C VAL A 341 -9.37 -29.81 -24.26
N ALA A 342 -9.26 -31.09 -23.87
CA ALA A 342 -9.13 -31.47 -22.47
C ALA A 342 -7.77 -31.03 -21.88
N GLN A 343 -6.69 -31.14 -22.65
CA GLN A 343 -5.36 -30.67 -22.24
C GLN A 343 -5.32 -29.14 -22.09
N LEU A 344 -5.96 -28.40 -22.99
CA LEU A 344 -6.06 -26.93 -22.87
C LEU A 344 -6.83 -26.51 -21.59
N LYS A 345 -7.90 -27.22 -21.26
CA LYS A 345 -8.64 -27.00 -20.00
C LYS A 345 -7.79 -27.29 -18.76
N ALA A 346 -6.93 -28.30 -18.80
CA ALA A 346 -6.01 -28.60 -17.70
C ALA A 346 -4.95 -27.49 -17.52
N LEU A 347 -4.43 -26.92 -18.61
CA LEU A 347 -3.52 -25.77 -18.55
C LEU A 347 -4.19 -24.53 -17.93
N ASN A 348 -5.44 -24.24 -18.31
CA ASN A 348 -6.23 -23.15 -17.72
C ASN A 348 -6.24 -23.24 -16.18
N THR A 349 -6.43 -24.45 -15.65
CA THR A 349 -6.45 -24.71 -14.20
C THR A 349 -5.11 -24.38 -13.52
N LYS A 350 -3.98 -24.62 -14.20
CA LYS A 350 -2.64 -24.29 -13.67
C LYS A 350 -2.35 -22.79 -13.71
N VAL A 351 -2.78 -22.10 -14.76
CA VAL A 351 -2.68 -20.63 -14.87
C VAL A 351 -3.50 -19.97 -13.75
N ASP A 352 -4.69 -20.48 -13.49
CA ASP A 352 -5.56 -19.99 -12.41
C ASP A 352 -4.94 -20.16 -11.01
N ALA A 353 -4.03 -21.12 -10.81
CA ALA A 353 -3.41 -21.43 -9.53
C ALA A 353 -2.20 -20.55 -9.16
N ASN A 354 -1.47 -19.98 -10.13
CA ASN A 354 -0.23 -19.20 -9.93
C ASN A 354 -0.47 -17.68 -9.83
N LYS A 355 -1.38 -17.23 -8.95
CA LYS A 355 -1.65 -15.80 -8.73
C LYS A 355 -0.64 -15.14 -7.75
N ILE A 356 0.01 -14.05 -8.19
CA ILE A 356 0.75 -12.96 -7.50
C ILE A 356 1.69 -13.34 -6.32
N GLU A 357 3.00 -13.19 -6.52
CA GLU A 357 4.11 -13.65 -5.65
C GLU A 357 4.32 -12.87 -4.32
N TYR A 358 4.22 -11.54 -4.34
CA TYR A 358 4.54 -10.70 -3.17
C TYR A 358 3.32 -10.28 -2.33
N VAL A 359 2.13 -10.74 -2.71
CA VAL A 359 0.88 -10.40 -2.03
C VAL A 359 0.22 -11.70 -1.59
N SER A 360 0.54 -12.13 -0.37
CA SER A 360 -0.06 -13.32 0.24
C SER A 360 -1.12 -12.90 1.26
N ILE A 361 -2.38 -13.19 0.96
CA ILE A 361 -3.52 -12.91 1.84
C ILE A 361 -4.06 -14.23 2.37
N ASN A 362 -3.65 -14.60 3.59
CA ASN A 362 -4.20 -15.78 4.26
C ASN A 362 -5.42 -15.39 5.09
N SER A 363 -6.63 -15.61 4.55
CA SER A 363 -7.87 -15.32 5.27
C SER A 363 -8.93 -16.39 5.04
N SER A 364 -9.69 -16.69 6.09
CA SER A 364 -10.94 -17.47 6.03
C SER A 364 -12.16 -16.61 5.69
N VAL A 365 -11.99 -15.29 5.56
CA VAL A 365 -13.05 -14.34 5.20
C VAL A 365 -13.04 -14.14 3.68
N GLU A 366 -14.21 -14.30 3.05
CA GLU A 366 -14.34 -14.33 1.58
C GLU A 366 -14.43 -12.93 0.92
N GLU A 367 -14.73 -11.88 1.69
CA GLU A 367 -14.92 -10.51 1.19
C GLU A 367 -13.58 -9.88 0.73
N ASN A 368 -13.55 -9.24 -0.47
CA ASN A 368 -12.36 -8.77 -1.20
C ASN A 368 -11.42 -9.87 -1.75
N LYS A 369 -11.89 -11.12 -1.90
CA LYS A 369 -11.12 -12.16 -2.62
C LYS A 369 -10.96 -11.88 -4.12
N GLY A 370 -11.89 -11.12 -4.70
CA GLY A 370 -11.84 -10.66 -6.08
C GLY A 370 -10.85 -9.52 -6.31
N ASN A 371 -10.21 -8.98 -5.26
CA ASN A 371 -9.45 -7.74 -5.29
C ASN A 371 -10.31 -6.55 -5.79
N ASP A 372 -11.60 -6.57 -5.45
CA ASP A 372 -12.66 -5.63 -5.85
C ASP A 372 -12.92 -4.52 -4.80
N GLY A 373 -12.18 -4.54 -3.70
CA GLY A 373 -12.22 -3.53 -2.66
C GLY A 373 -11.57 -2.20 -3.05
N ALA A 374 -10.76 -2.16 -4.12
CA ALA A 374 -10.19 -0.96 -4.70
C ALA A 374 -11.20 -0.39 -5.73
N THR A 375 -12.12 0.47 -5.28
CA THR A 375 -13.27 0.89 -6.11
C THR A 375 -13.09 2.24 -6.80
N ALA A 376 -12.06 3.00 -6.45
CA ALA A 376 -11.73 4.29 -7.09
C ALA A 376 -10.41 4.22 -7.87
N THR A 377 -10.13 5.24 -8.68
CA THR A 377 -8.90 5.34 -9.48
C THR A 377 -7.65 5.40 -8.60
N ASP A 378 -6.58 4.75 -9.06
CA ASP A 378 -5.27 4.73 -8.39
C ASP A 378 -5.29 4.29 -6.92
N THR A 379 -6.22 3.39 -6.55
CA THR A 379 -6.36 2.89 -5.17
C THR A 379 -5.65 1.56 -4.92
N VAL A 380 -5.35 1.29 -3.65
CA VAL A 380 -4.81 0.01 -3.16
C VAL A 380 -5.72 -0.56 -2.09
N ALA A 381 -6.26 -1.76 -2.28
CA ALA A 381 -7.08 -2.45 -1.28
C ALA A 381 -6.61 -3.91 -1.08
N ILE A 382 -5.81 -4.13 -0.04
CA ILE A 382 -5.16 -5.43 0.23
C ILE A 382 -5.68 -6.01 1.54
N GLY A 383 -6.32 -7.18 1.45
CA GLY A 383 -6.78 -7.96 2.60
C GLY A 383 -8.30 -8.13 2.68
N PRO A 384 -8.78 -9.03 3.54
CA PRO A 384 -10.21 -9.35 3.66
C PRO A 384 -11.01 -8.14 4.17
N LYS A 385 -12.11 -7.80 3.49
CA LYS A 385 -12.92 -6.61 3.78
C LYS A 385 -12.14 -5.28 3.70
N ALA A 386 -11.01 -5.22 3.00
CA ALA A 386 -10.34 -3.96 2.70
C ALA A 386 -11.16 -3.20 1.65
N SER A 387 -11.42 -1.91 1.87
CA SER A 387 -12.21 -1.05 0.99
C SER A 387 -11.53 0.31 0.85
N ALA A 388 -11.18 0.68 -0.38
CA ALA A 388 -10.60 1.97 -0.75
C ALA A 388 -11.52 2.66 -1.77
N THR A 389 -12.23 3.72 -1.36
CA THR A 389 -13.41 4.27 -2.09
C THR A 389 -13.21 5.63 -2.75
N TYR A 390 -12.04 6.24 -2.61
CA TYR A 390 -11.73 7.57 -3.13
C TYR A 390 -10.36 7.55 -3.84
N GLU A 391 -10.14 8.44 -4.81
CA GLU A 391 -8.92 8.50 -5.62
C GLU A 391 -7.64 8.49 -4.76
N GLY A 392 -6.69 7.61 -5.09
CA GLY A 392 -5.40 7.50 -4.39
C GLY A 392 -5.43 6.88 -2.99
N ALA A 393 -6.58 6.41 -2.50
CA ALA A 393 -6.71 5.81 -1.17
C ALA A 393 -5.98 4.46 -1.03
N VAL A 394 -5.48 4.19 0.18
CA VAL A 394 -4.73 2.97 0.52
C VAL A 394 -5.37 2.28 1.72
N ALA A 395 -5.94 1.09 1.52
CA ALA A 395 -6.53 0.23 2.55
C ALA A 395 -5.74 -1.09 2.65
N ILE A 396 -5.05 -1.33 3.75
CA ILE A 396 -4.24 -2.55 3.95
C ILE A 396 -4.55 -3.20 5.30
N GLY A 397 -5.10 -4.41 5.27
CA GLY A 397 -5.40 -5.21 6.46
C GLY A 397 -6.77 -5.90 6.41
N ARG A 398 -7.27 -6.35 7.57
CA ARG A 398 -8.59 -6.96 7.70
C ARG A 398 -9.62 -5.93 8.17
N ASN A 399 -10.75 -5.82 7.48
CA ASN A 399 -11.85 -4.92 7.83
C ASN A 399 -11.39 -3.46 7.89
N VAL A 400 -10.84 -2.98 6.78
CA VAL A 400 -10.20 -1.67 6.66
C VAL A 400 -11.00 -0.81 5.71
N THR A 401 -11.24 0.45 6.08
CA THR A 401 -11.94 1.43 5.23
C THR A 401 -11.04 2.64 5.01
N ALA A 402 -10.77 2.98 3.75
CA ALA A 402 -10.05 4.18 3.35
C ALA A 402 -10.89 4.98 2.34
N ASN A 403 -11.40 6.14 2.76
CA ASN A 403 -12.24 7.04 1.98
C ASN A 403 -11.53 8.38 1.79
N GLY A 404 -10.45 8.37 1.01
CA GLY A 404 -9.67 9.56 0.65
C GLY A 404 -8.31 9.66 1.34
N GLY A 405 -7.93 8.64 2.10
CA GLY A 405 -6.70 8.63 2.88
C GLY A 405 -6.01 7.26 2.94
N VAL A 406 -5.20 7.07 3.97
CA VAL A 406 -4.42 5.85 4.21
C VAL A 406 -4.93 5.15 5.46
N ALA A 407 -5.48 3.95 5.33
CA ALA A 407 -5.85 3.09 6.44
C ALA A 407 -5.03 1.79 6.43
N ILE A 408 -4.27 1.52 7.49
CA ILE A 408 -3.40 0.35 7.60
C ILE A 408 -3.55 -0.29 8.98
N GLY A 409 -3.86 -1.59 9.03
CA GLY A 409 -4.06 -2.36 10.26
C GLY A 409 -5.49 -2.88 10.42
N GLN A 410 -5.68 -3.97 11.16
CA GLN A 410 -7.02 -4.55 11.31
C GLN A 410 -8.00 -3.55 11.93
N ASN A 411 -9.22 -3.45 11.39
CA ASN A 411 -10.27 -2.54 11.85
C ASN A 411 -9.89 -1.04 11.79
N SER A 412 -8.85 -0.65 11.04
CA SER A 412 -8.53 0.76 10.87
C SER A 412 -9.50 1.43 9.90
N SER A 413 -9.76 2.72 10.12
CA SER A 413 -10.74 3.48 9.34
C SER A 413 -10.24 4.91 9.12
N SER A 414 -10.01 5.25 7.86
CA SER A 414 -9.73 6.61 7.37
C SER A 414 -10.96 7.06 6.57
N THR A 415 -11.84 7.87 7.16
CA THR A 415 -13.16 8.20 6.56
C THR A 415 -13.21 9.55 5.84
N SER A 416 -12.22 10.40 6.07
CA SER A 416 -12.13 11.75 5.50
C SER A 416 -11.00 11.85 4.48
N GLU A 417 -11.13 12.79 3.54
CA GLU A 417 -10.07 13.09 2.56
C GLU A 417 -8.75 13.46 3.26
N HIS A 418 -7.64 12.97 2.70
CA HIS A 418 -6.27 13.18 3.18
C HIS A 418 -5.98 12.67 4.61
N SER A 419 -6.86 11.85 5.20
CA SER A 419 -6.65 11.32 6.55
C SER A 419 -5.71 10.11 6.58
N VAL A 420 -5.10 9.82 7.74
CA VAL A 420 -4.15 8.72 7.94
C VAL A 420 -4.51 7.96 9.21
N ALA A 421 -4.96 6.71 9.08
CA ALA A 421 -5.27 5.81 10.17
C ALA A 421 -4.34 4.57 10.14
N ILE A 422 -3.33 4.52 11.01
CA ILE A 422 -2.34 3.42 11.03
C ILE A 422 -2.31 2.76 12.42
N GLY A 423 -2.69 1.49 12.51
CA GLY A 423 -2.74 0.70 13.74
C GLY A 423 -3.98 -0.18 13.86
N LEU A 424 -3.98 -1.11 14.81
CA LEU A 424 -5.15 -1.95 15.11
C LEU A 424 -6.29 -1.07 15.64
N GLY A 425 -7.41 -0.96 14.91
CA GLY A 425 -8.59 -0.21 15.33
C GLY A 425 -8.40 1.31 15.37
N SER A 426 -7.39 1.85 14.67
CA SER A 426 -7.21 3.31 14.56
C SER A 426 -8.31 3.94 13.72
N VAL A 427 -8.75 5.14 14.09
CA VAL A 427 -9.82 5.87 13.40
C VAL A 427 -9.36 7.29 13.15
N ALA A 428 -9.22 7.67 11.89
CA ALA A 428 -8.98 9.04 11.46
C ALA A 428 -10.18 9.47 10.60
N GLY A 429 -10.92 10.47 11.05
CA GLY A 429 -11.92 11.12 10.20
C GLY A 429 -13.26 11.44 10.86
N ASP A 430 -13.84 12.53 10.35
CA ASP A 430 -15.23 12.95 10.40
C ASP A 430 -15.62 13.66 9.07
N SER A 431 -16.42 14.74 9.11
CA SER A 431 -16.74 15.56 7.94
C SER A 431 -15.62 16.50 7.46
N LEU A 432 -14.48 16.61 8.17
CA LEU A 432 -13.36 17.53 7.87
C LEU A 432 -12.12 16.77 7.36
N GLN A 433 -11.27 17.42 6.56
CA GLN A 433 -10.11 16.78 5.92
C GLN A 433 -8.89 16.66 6.87
N ALA A 434 -7.95 15.74 6.54
CA ALA A 434 -6.57 15.67 7.06
C ALA A 434 -6.33 15.21 8.53
N ASP A 435 -7.20 14.37 9.09
CA ASP A 435 -6.96 13.73 10.40
C ASP A 435 -5.79 12.72 10.39
N VAL A 436 -5.00 12.65 11.46
CA VAL A 436 -3.89 11.69 11.60
C VAL A 436 -4.05 10.88 12.88
N ALA A 437 -4.38 9.60 12.79
CA ALA A 437 -4.45 8.64 13.89
C ALA A 437 -3.42 7.52 13.71
N ILE A 438 -2.31 7.57 14.47
CA ILE A 438 -1.23 6.57 14.38
C ILE A 438 -1.04 5.89 15.74
N GLY A 439 -1.28 4.58 15.81
CA GLY A 439 -1.23 3.77 17.02
C GLY A 439 -2.45 2.87 17.16
N ASN A 440 -2.34 1.77 17.91
CA ASN A 440 -3.50 0.92 18.17
C ASN A 440 -4.58 1.73 18.90
N VAL A 441 -5.81 1.63 18.41
CA VAL A 441 -7.01 2.33 18.91
C VAL A 441 -6.86 3.85 19.04
N ALA A 442 -5.92 4.46 18.30
CA ALA A 442 -5.78 5.91 18.20
C ALA A 442 -7.00 6.51 17.48
N LYS A 443 -7.47 7.68 17.93
CA LYS A 443 -8.66 8.34 17.36
C LYS A 443 -8.38 9.82 17.09
N ALA A 444 -8.55 10.23 15.84
CA ALA A 444 -8.50 11.64 15.44
C ALA A 444 -9.79 11.98 14.69
N ALA A 445 -10.46 13.08 15.06
CA ALA A 445 -11.59 13.60 14.32
C ALA A 445 -11.61 15.12 14.31
N GLY A 446 -11.85 15.69 13.14
CA GLY A 446 -12.05 17.10 12.93
C GLY A 446 -10.71 17.82 12.91
N TYR A 447 -9.93 17.68 11.84
CA TYR A 447 -8.62 18.34 11.69
C TYR A 447 -7.72 18.16 12.93
N SER A 448 -7.38 16.91 13.25
CA SER A 448 -6.71 16.52 14.50
C SER A 448 -5.57 15.51 14.29
N VAL A 449 -4.60 15.51 15.21
CA VAL A 449 -3.47 14.57 15.24
C VAL A 449 -3.48 13.78 16.55
N ALA A 450 -3.62 12.46 16.47
CA ALA A 450 -3.51 11.52 17.58
C ALA A 450 -2.42 10.47 17.29
N ILE A 451 -1.28 10.55 17.99
CA ILE A 451 -0.13 9.66 17.80
C ILE A 451 0.20 8.96 19.12
N GLY A 452 -0.02 7.65 19.19
CA GLY A 452 0.21 6.82 20.36
C GLY A 452 -0.89 5.76 20.55
N ASN A 453 -0.58 4.69 21.31
CA ASN A 453 -1.58 3.69 21.68
C ASN A 453 -2.72 4.36 22.48
N GLY A 454 -3.96 4.27 22.00
CA GLY A 454 -5.12 4.90 22.64
C GLY A 454 -5.09 6.43 22.71
N ALA A 455 -4.22 7.10 21.94
CA ALA A 455 -4.23 8.57 21.83
C ALA A 455 -5.55 9.04 21.20
N SER A 456 -6.11 10.14 21.68
CA SER A 456 -7.42 10.62 21.24
C SER A 456 -7.42 12.14 21.09
N ALA A 457 -7.70 12.64 19.90
CA ALA A 457 -7.83 14.07 19.62
C ALA A 457 -9.13 14.34 18.88
N PHE A 458 -9.98 15.20 19.46
CA PHE A 458 -11.26 15.58 18.86
C PHE A 458 -11.41 17.09 18.85
N MET A 459 -11.76 17.65 17.69
CA MET A 459 -12.32 19.00 17.64
C MET A 459 -13.80 18.99 18.01
N ASP A 460 -14.10 18.97 19.31
CA ASP A 460 -15.43 19.34 19.79
C ASP A 460 -15.57 20.87 19.71
N SER A 461 -16.57 21.38 18.98
CA SER A 461 -16.72 22.81 18.77
C SER A 461 -17.19 23.49 20.05
N ASP A 462 -16.43 24.48 20.53
CA ASP A 462 -16.84 25.32 21.66
C ASP A 462 -17.93 26.30 21.18
N PRO A 463 -19.20 26.11 21.58
CA PRO A 463 -20.30 26.95 21.12
C PRO A 463 -20.21 28.39 21.64
N GLU A 464 -19.41 28.65 22.68
CA GLU A 464 -19.28 29.97 23.29
C GLU A 464 -18.17 30.82 22.65
N HIS A 465 -17.14 30.21 22.06
CA HIS A 465 -15.91 30.93 21.68
C HIS A 465 -15.46 30.77 20.21
N GLY A 466 -16.22 30.08 19.36
CA GLY A 466 -16.09 30.14 17.90
C GLY A 466 -14.71 29.73 17.34
N GLY A 467 -14.03 28.79 17.99
CA GLY A 467 -12.65 28.42 17.65
C GLY A 467 -12.51 27.62 16.34
N SER A 468 -11.34 27.75 15.72
CA SER A 468 -10.78 26.81 14.74
C SER A 468 -9.35 26.51 15.16
N GLY A 469 -8.96 25.25 15.34
CA GLY A 469 -7.57 24.96 15.71
C GLY A 469 -7.28 23.47 15.82
N LEU A 470 -6.14 23.06 15.25
CA LEU A 470 -5.63 21.69 15.27
C LEU A 470 -5.54 21.15 16.71
N ALA A 471 -6.24 20.05 17.01
CA ALA A 471 -6.05 19.32 18.25
C ALA A 471 -4.90 18.31 18.10
N VAL A 472 -3.96 18.28 19.05
CA VAL A 472 -2.74 17.46 18.97
C VAL A 472 -2.58 16.62 20.25
N ALA A 473 -2.79 15.32 20.16
CA ALA A 473 -2.54 14.33 21.21
C ALA A 473 -1.36 13.42 20.82
N ILE A 474 -0.21 13.56 21.48
CA ILE A 474 0.99 12.75 21.21
C ILE A 474 1.45 12.05 22.48
N GLY A 475 1.37 10.71 22.51
CA GLY A 475 1.72 9.87 23.65
C GLY A 475 0.68 8.78 23.90
N SER A 476 1.09 7.68 24.52
CA SER A 476 0.16 6.60 24.88
C SER A 476 -0.92 7.11 25.84
N GLY A 477 -2.19 7.01 25.45
CA GLY A 477 -3.34 7.51 26.20
C GLY A 477 -3.42 9.04 26.33
N ALA A 478 -2.68 9.81 25.51
CA ALA A 478 -2.83 11.27 25.48
C ALA A 478 -4.22 11.66 24.95
N VAL A 479 -4.86 12.67 25.54
CA VAL A 479 -6.23 13.08 25.20
C VAL A 479 -6.30 14.59 24.99
N VAL A 480 -6.89 14.99 23.86
CA VAL A 480 -7.38 16.34 23.63
C VAL A 480 -8.87 16.30 23.37
N SER A 481 -9.64 17.00 24.20
CA SER A 481 -11.08 17.19 24.01
C SER A 481 -11.38 18.68 23.79
N GLY A 482 -11.62 19.07 22.54
CA GLY A 482 -11.92 20.44 22.16
C GLY A 482 -10.87 21.08 21.24
N GLN A 483 -11.26 22.18 20.61
CA GLN A 483 -10.46 22.85 19.58
C GLN A 483 -9.15 23.45 20.08
N GLY A 484 -8.07 23.25 19.34
CA GLY A 484 -6.77 23.91 19.54
C GLY A 484 -5.94 23.43 20.73
N GLY A 485 -6.32 22.30 21.35
CA GLY A 485 -5.59 21.75 22.50
C GLY A 485 -4.37 20.96 22.10
N VAL A 486 -3.33 21.00 22.93
CA VAL A 486 -2.07 20.28 22.72
C VAL A 486 -1.77 19.44 23.97
N ALA A 487 -1.85 18.12 23.84
CA ALA A 487 -1.47 17.15 24.87
C ALA A 487 -0.27 16.34 24.38
N VAL A 488 0.90 16.49 25.01
CA VAL A 488 2.14 15.78 24.66
C VAL A 488 2.71 15.08 25.88
N GLY A 489 2.73 13.76 25.87
CA GLY A 489 3.19 12.91 26.97
C GLY A 489 2.21 11.78 27.26
N GLN A 490 2.70 10.70 27.89
CA GLN A 490 1.86 9.56 28.28
C GLN A 490 0.74 10.02 29.22
N GLY A 491 -0.52 9.72 28.87
CA GLY A 491 -1.69 10.09 29.67
C GLY A 491 -1.91 11.59 29.87
N SER A 492 -1.24 12.45 29.10
CA SER A 492 -1.47 13.90 29.14
C SER A 492 -2.89 14.25 28.69
N LYS A 493 -3.49 15.30 29.26
CA LYS A 493 -4.86 15.72 28.98
C LYS A 493 -4.96 17.22 28.78
N ALA A 494 -5.39 17.64 27.60
CA ALA A 494 -5.73 19.03 27.29
C ALA A 494 -7.23 19.15 26.92
N VAL A 495 -7.84 20.27 27.27
CA VAL A 495 -9.23 20.60 26.93
C VAL A 495 -9.31 21.98 26.28
N PHE A 496 -10.04 22.11 25.16
CA PHE A 496 -10.10 23.34 24.37
C PHE A 496 -8.70 23.88 24.03
N GLN A 497 -8.54 25.20 23.96
CA GLN A 497 -7.29 25.91 23.65
C GLN A 497 -6.30 25.88 24.84
N SER A 498 -5.87 24.70 25.27
CA SER A 498 -4.95 24.50 26.40
C SER A 498 -3.75 23.64 26.03
N ASN A 499 -2.69 23.73 26.82
CA ASN A 499 -1.42 23.04 26.57
C ASN A 499 -1.04 22.17 27.76
N ALA A 500 -1.05 20.84 27.61
CA ALA A 500 -0.62 19.87 28.59
C ALA A 500 0.63 19.12 28.08
N MET A 501 1.82 19.44 28.60
CA MET A 501 3.09 18.86 28.15
C MET A 501 3.80 18.18 29.32
N GLY A 502 3.96 16.86 29.25
CA GLY A 502 4.54 16.02 30.29
C GLY A 502 3.72 14.76 30.54
N SER A 503 4.33 13.76 31.18
CA SER A 503 3.60 12.56 31.58
C SER A 503 2.51 12.93 32.60
N LEU A 504 1.27 12.52 32.34
CA LEU A 504 0.09 12.81 33.17
C LEU A 504 -0.19 14.31 33.43
N ALA A 505 0.36 15.22 32.61
CA ALA A 505 0.04 16.65 32.69
C ALA A 505 -1.43 16.90 32.36
N LYS A 506 -2.11 17.77 33.10
CA LYS A 506 -3.54 18.08 32.93
C LYS A 506 -3.77 19.58 32.78
N ALA A 507 -4.15 20.02 31.58
CA ALA A 507 -4.67 21.35 31.33
C ALA A 507 -6.16 21.23 30.98
N THR A 508 -7.06 21.41 31.96
CA THR A 508 -8.47 21.01 31.80
C THR A 508 -9.47 22.16 31.65
N ALA A 509 -8.96 23.39 31.57
CA ALA A 509 -9.76 24.57 31.27
C ALA A 509 -9.17 25.36 30.09
N ARG A 510 -10.01 26.20 29.47
CA ARG A 510 -9.63 27.01 28.32
C ARG A 510 -8.47 27.95 28.66
N GLY A 511 -7.47 28.01 27.78
CA GLY A 511 -6.27 28.84 27.96
C GLY A 511 -5.30 28.33 29.03
N ALA A 512 -5.57 27.18 29.65
CA ALA A 512 -4.69 26.63 30.68
C ALA A 512 -3.37 26.11 30.08
N VAL A 513 -2.28 26.22 30.85
CA VAL A 513 -0.95 25.73 30.49
C VAL A 513 -0.42 24.87 31.63
N ALA A 514 -0.19 23.58 31.36
CA ALA A 514 0.29 22.58 32.31
C ALA A 514 1.57 21.95 31.73
N ILE A 515 2.76 22.34 32.22
CA ILE A 515 4.05 21.84 31.70
C ILE A 515 4.86 21.17 32.83
N GLY A 516 5.05 19.85 32.75
CA GLY A 516 5.74 19.05 33.77
C GLY A 516 5.06 17.71 34.04
N ASP A 517 5.77 16.80 34.71
CA ASP A 517 5.20 15.51 35.11
C ASP A 517 4.14 15.69 36.21
N THR A 518 2.98 15.08 36.02
CA THR A 518 1.84 15.08 36.95
C THR A 518 1.38 16.48 37.39
N THR A 519 1.55 17.49 36.52
CA THR A 519 1.18 18.89 36.81
C THR A 519 -0.27 19.19 36.42
N GLU A 520 -0.94 20.06 37.16
CA GLU A 520 -2.36 20.36 36.97
C GLU A 520 -2.61 21.87 36.83
N ALA A 521 -3.28 22.26 35.74
CA ALA A 521 -3.83 23.58 35.51
C ALA A 521 -5.32 23.41 35.15
N THR A 522 -6.21 23.56 36.13
CA THR A 522 -7.65 23.28 35.98
C THR A 522 -8.52 24.54 35.96
N GLY A 523 -7.95 25.71 36.27
CA GLY A 523 -8.62 27.00 36.15
C GLY A 523 -8.51 27.64 34.76
N VAL A 524 -9.50 28.47 34.37
CA VAL A 524 -9.48 29.21 33.10
C VAL A 524 -8.28 30.16 33.07
N GLY A 525 -7.43 30.06 32.04
CA GLY A 525 -6.19 30.83 31.91
C GLY A 525 -5.13 30.53 32.98
N ALA A 526 -5.25 29.42 33.72
CA ALA A 526 -4.28 29.04 34.74
C ALA A 526 -2.96 28.56 34.12
N VAL A 527 -1.84 28.80 34.79
CA VAL A 527 -0.50 28.40 34.34
C VAL A 527 0.17 27.59 35.44
N SER A 528 0.46 26.33 35.18
CA SER A 528 1.15 25.41 36.08
C SER A 528 2.39 24.82 35.41
N ILE A 529 3.59 25.17 35.89
CA ILE A 529 4.87 24.76 35.32
C ILE A 529 5.76 24.17 36.40
N GLY A 530 6.07 22.87 36.32
CA GLY A 530 6.86 22.14 37.30
C GLY A 530 6.32 20.74 37.57
N ASN A 531 7.08 19.90 38.29
CA ASN A 531 6.56 18.60 38.72
C ASN A 531 5.52 18.80 39.82
N ARG A 532 4.31 18.24 39.62
CA ARG A 532 3.20 18.33 40.59
C ARG A 532 2.87 19.78 41.01
N ALA A 533 3.02 20.74 40.11
CA ALA A 533 2.50 22.09 40.32
C ALA A 533 0.97 22.09 40.12
N GLU A 534 0.26 22.97 40.82
CA GLU A 534 -1.21 22.97 40.84
C GLU A 534 -1.75 24.41 40.75
N ALA A 535 -2.53 24.68 39.71
CA ALA A 535 -3.22 25.95 39.51
C ALA A 535 -4.69 25.71 39.13
N ASP A 536 -5.56 25.70 40.14
CA ASP A 536 -6.93 25.19 40.01
C ASP A 536 -8.02 26.25 39.88
N ASN A 537 -7.65 27.53 40.01
CA ASN A 537 -8.59 28.64 39.94
C ASN A 537 -8.29 29.56 38.75
N VAL A 538 -9.27 30.41 38.42
CA VAL A 538 -9.19 31.32 37.29
C VAL A 538 -7.96 32.22 37.41
N MET A 539 -7.13 32.23 36.37
CA MET A 539 -5.89 33.01 36.27
C MET A 539 -4.85 32.72 37.38
N GLY A 540 -4.89 31.55 38.02
CA GLY A 540 -3.86 31.12 38.96
C GLY A 540 -2.54 30.78 38.25
N ILE A 541 -1.41 31.21 38.79
CA ILE A 541 -0.06 30.89 38.31
C ILE A 541 0.66 30.07 39.39
N ALA A 542 1.21 28.91 39.03
CA ALA A 542 2.02 28.04 39.87
C ALA A 542 3.29 27.63 39.11
N ILE A 543 4.46 28.11 39.51
CA ILE A 543 5.74 27.82 38.84
C ILE A 543 6.74 27.26 39.84
N GLY A 544 7.09 25.98 39.70
CA GLY A 544 8.01 25.25 40.56
C GLY A 544 7.49 23.87 40.97
N THR A 545 8.35 23.03 41.53
CA THR A 545 7.94 21.70 42.02
C THR A 545 7.04 21.83 43.25
N TYR A 546 5.87 21.18 43.26
CA TYR A 546 4.88 21.25 44.34
C TYR A 546 4.33 22.66 44.64
N THR A 547 4.42 23.59 43.69
CA THR A 547 3.89 24.95 43.84
C THR A 547 2.36 24.96 43.69
N LYS A 548 1.66 25.76 44.50
CA LYS A 548 0.21 25.87 44.51
C LYS A 548 -0.24 27.31 44.25
N GLY A 549 -1.10 27.51 43.26
CA GLY A 549 -1.81 28.75 42.96
C GLY A 549 -3.31 28.52 42.94
N LEU A 550 -3.92 28.37 44.11
CA LEU A 550 -5.30 27.86 44.29
C LEU A 550 -6.36 28.97 44.45
N GLY A 551 -5.93 30.21 44.69
CA GLY A 551 -6.84 31.36 44.78
C GLY A 551 -7.14 31.96 43.41
N TYR A 552 -8.21 32.75 43.31
CA TYR A 552 -8.51 33.52 42.09
C TYR A 552 -7.38 34.51 41.79
N GLY A 553 -6.77 34.47 40.61
CA GLY A 553 -5.74 35.42 40.18
C GLY A 553 -4.45 35.41 41.02
N THR A 554 -4.06 34.25 41.55
CA THR A 554 -2.86 34.11 42.40
C THR A 554 -1.56 33.95 41.63
N ILE A 555 -0.43 34.27 42.27
CA ILE A 555 0.93 34.01 41.76
C ILE A 555 1.74 33.22 42.79
N GLY A 556 1.94 31.93 42.56
CA GLY A 556 2.84 31.05 43.30
C GLY A 556 4.11 30.76 42.49
N ILE A 557 5.29 31.10 42.99
CA ILE A 557 6.58 30.83 42.32
C ILE A 557 7.61 30.32 43.33
N GLY A 558 8.19 29.15 43.07
CA GLY A 558 9.20 28.51 43.93
C GLY A 558 8.71 27.19 44.51
N GLY A 559 9.63 26.27 44.81
CA GLY A 559 9.29 24.94 45.29
C GLY A 559 8.48 24.99 46.60
N ASN A 560 7.35 24.28 46.65
CA ASN A 560 6.41 24.30 47.77
C ASN A 560 5.84 25.69 48.14
N ALA A 561 5.88 26.68 47.24
CA ALA A 561 5.18 27.95 47.47
C ALA A 561 3.65 27.75 47.40
N GLU A 562 2.89 28.39 48.30
CA GLU A 562 1.44 28.26 48.40
C GLU A 562 0.75 29.63 48.38
N ALA A 563 0.17 29.98 47.23
CA ALA A 563 -0.72 31.14 47.08
C ALA A 563 -2.17 30.67 47.02
N THR A 564 -2.88 30.70 48.16
CA THR A 564 -4.26 30.18 48.28
C THR A 564 -5.29 31.27 48.52
N GLY A 565 -4.89 32.47 48.93
CA GLY A 565 -5.79 33.62 49.05
C GLY A 565 -6.09 34.27 47.70
N ASN A 566 -7.31 34.78 47.48
CA ASN A 566 -7.64 35.46 46.22
C ASN A 566 -6.76 36.72 46.00
N TRP A 567 -6.24 36.90 44.78
CA TRP A 567 -5.28 37.94 44.40
C TRP A 567 -4.01 37.96 45.27
N SER A 568 -3.59 36.80 45.78
CA SER A 568 -2.38 36.67 46.59
C SER A 568 -1.14 36.32 45.76
N MET A 569 0.03 36.60 46.32
CA MET A 569 1.33 36.31 45.72
C MET A 569 2.23 35.62 46.74
N ALA A 570 2.67 34.39 46.45
CA ALA A 570 3.67 33.66 47.23
C ALA A 570 4.89 33.38 46.34
N MET A 571 6.02 34.02 46.61
CA MET A 571 7.23 33.91 45.81
C MET A 571 8.44 33.54 46.69
N GLY A 572 9.03 32.38 46.46
CA GLY A 572 10.14 31.81 47.24
C GLY A 572 9.82 30.40 47.72
N GLN A 573 10.85 29.60 47.99
CA GLN A 573 10.68 28.22 48.46
C GLN A 573 9.94 28.22 49.82
N SER A 574 8.91 27.39 49.94
CA SER A 574 8.01 27.32 51.11
C SER A 574 7.36 28.65 51.53
N SER A 575 7.21 29.62 50.62
CA SER A 575 6.45 30.85 50.92
C SER A 575 4.95 30.59 50.95
N VAL A 576 4.21 31.24 51.84
CA VAL A 576 2.76 31.05 52.03
C VAL A 576 2.04 32.39 52.02
N ALA A 577 1.08 32.55 51.12
CA ALA A 577 0.16 33.69 51.04
C ALA A 577 -1.28 33.14 51.00
N SER A 578 -1.89 32.97 52.18
CA SER A 578 -3.18 32.29 52.33
C SER A 578 -4.39 33.21 52.48
N ALA A 579 -4.16 34.51 52.70
CA ALA A 579 -5.21 35.49 52.86
C ALA A 579 -5.46 36.30 51.58
N LYS A 580 -6.65 36.89 51.45
CA LYS A 580 -7.01 37.73 50.29
C LYS A 580 -6.09 38.94 50.17
N LEU A 581 -5.63 39.25 48.95
CA LEU A 581 -4.74 40.38 48.64
C LEU A 581 -3.42 40.36 49.44
N SER A 582 -2.92 39.18 49.80
CA SER A 582 -1.69 39.01 50.58
C SER A 582 -0.47 38.82 49.68
N THR A 583 0.70 39.32 50.12
CA THR A 583 1.96 39.16 49.39
C THR A 583 3.05 38.62 50.31
N ALA A 584 3.55 37.40 50.04
CA ALA A 584 4.67 36.77 50.72
C ALA A 584 5.84 36.59 49.74
N LEU A 585 6.96 37.29 49.95
CA LEU A 585 8.14 37.23 49.10
C LEU A 585 9.38 36.85 49.92
N GLY A 586 9.91 35.65 49.74
CA GLY A 586 11.10 35.14 50.39
C GLY A 586 10.97 33.68 50.86
N HIS A 587 12.12 33.02 51.06
CA HIS A 587 12.20 31.65 51.61
C HIS A 587 11.48 31.56 52.97
N TYR A 588 10.45 30.72 53.08
CA TYR A 588 9.61 30.58 54.30
C TYR A 588 8.91 31.87 54.76
N SER A 589 8.65 32.83 53.86
CA SER A 589 7.78 33.97 54.20
C SER A 589 6.33 33.49 54.38
N ASN A 590 5.58 34.07 55.35
CA ASN A 590 4.24 33.59 55.70
C ASN A 590 3.26 34.74 55.99
N VAL A 591 2.23 34.87 55.16
CA VAL A 591 1.15 35.86 55.31
C VAL A 591 -0.20 35.16 55.39
N THR A 592 -0.84 35.27 56.56
CA THR A 592 -2.18 34.74 56.87
C THR A 592 -3.20 35.85 57.13
N SER A 593 -2.77 37.11 57.03
CA SER A 593 -3.59 38.31 57.25
C SER A 593 -4.01 38.97 55.94
N GLU A 594 -5.24 39.47 55.85
CA GLU A 594 -5.78 40.07 54.63
C GLU A 594 -5.10 41.41 54.29
N LYS A 595 -4.85 41.66 52.99
CA LYS A 595 -4.26 42.90 52.48
C LYS A 595 -2.89 43.22 53.10
N SER A 596 -2.17 42.19 53.53
CA SER A 596 -0.88 42.30 54.22
C SER A 596 0.29 41.87 53.35
N VAL A 597 1.48 42.33 53.71
CA VAL A 597 2.72 42.11 52.96
C VAL A 597 3.81 41.61 53.90
N ALA A 598 4.49 40.52 53.52
CA ALA A 598 5.74 40.07 54.13
C ALA A 598 6.82 39.89 53.07
N VAL A 599 7.96 40.54 53.23
CA VAL A 599 9.08 40.51 52.28
C VAL A 599 10.39 40.25 53.04
N GLY A 600 11.05 39.14 52.72
CA GLY A 600 12.29 38.69 53.35
C GLY A 600 12.20 37.21 53.77
N PRO A 601 13.34 36.50 53.89
CA PRO A 601 13.34 35.13 54.41
C PRO A 601 12.76 35.10 55.84
N TYR A 602 11.86 34.17 56.10
CA TYR A 602 11.15 34.00 57.38
C TYR A 602 10.31 35.21 57.83
N ALA A 603 10.08 36.21 56.97
CA ALA A 603 9.22 37.34 57.29
C ALA A 603 7.77 36.87 57.43
N SER A 604 7.03 37.40 58.40
CA SER A 604 5.66 36.97 58.66
C SER A 604 4.72 38.11 59.02
N ALA A 605 3.51 38.07 58.45
CA ALA A 605 2.43 38.99 58.78
C ALA A 605 1.17 38.21 59.15
N GLN A 606 0.89 38.14 60.45
CA GLN A 606 -0.18 37.32 61.03
C GLN A 606 -1.16 38.18 61.80
N ASN A 607 -2.43 37.75 61.83
CA ASN A 607 -3.54 38.35 62.58
C ASN A 607 -3.92 39.79 62.19
N GLY A 608 -5.20 40.02 61.93
CA GLY A 608 -5.73 41.32 61.48
C GLY A 608 -5.58 41.55 59.98
N SER A 609 -5.65 42.81 59.55
CA SER A 609 -5.53 43.21 58.13
C SER A 609 -4.55 44.38 58.00
N PHE A 610 -4.00 44.60 56.80
CA PHE A 610 -3.12 45.74 56.48
C PHE A 610 -1.75 45.74 57.20
N ALA A 611 -1.24 44.57 57.55
CA ALA A 611 0.08 44.45 58.18
C ALA A 611 1.22 44.49 57.15
N THR A 612 2.39 45.03 57.53
CA THR A 612 3.60 45.06 56.69
C THR A 612 4.81 44.56 57.47
N ALA A 613 5.46 43.50 57.02
CA ALA A 613 6.72 42.96 57.55
C ALA A 613 7.82 42.97 56.46
N LEU A 614 8.90 43.69 56.66
CA LEU A 614 10.01 43.79 55.68
C LEU A 614 11.36 43.58 56.36
N GLY A 615 12.04 42.47 56.03
CA GLY A 615 13.35 42.10 56.59
C GLY A 615 13.48 40.60 56.90
N TYR A 616 14.70 40.15 57.20
CA TYR A 616 14.92 38.77 57.66
C TYR A 616 14.24 38.55 59.02
N SER A 617 13.31 37.59 59.10
CA SER A 617 12.52 37.30 60.32
C SER A 617 11.75 38.50 60.89
N ALA A 618 11.38 39.49 60.07
CA ALA A 618 10.48 40.57 60.48
C ALA A 618 9.08 40.02 60.74
N SER A 619 8.41 40.43 61.82
CA SER A 619 7.15 39.83 62.26
C SER A 619 6.12 40.88 62.66
N THR A 620 4.89 40.72 62.18
CA THR A 620 3.72 41.43 62.73
C THR A 620 2.70 40.42 63.25
N SER A 621 2.02 40.77 64.35
CA SER A 621 1.03 39.89 65.01
C SER A 621 -0.32 40.57 65.28
N ALA A 622 -0.54 41.75 64.69
CA ALA A 622 -1.76 42.52 64.81
C ALA A 622 -2.04 43.33 63.53
N GLY A 623 -3.31 43.75 63.36
CA GLY A 623 -3.75 44.55 62.22
C GLY A 623 -3.10 45.94 62.17
N SER A 624 -2.90 46.46 60.97
CA SER A 624 -2.28 47.76 60.67
C SER A 624 -0.87 47.93 61.24
N ALA A 625 -0.21 46.87 61.68
CA ALA A 625 1.13 46.92 62.25
C ALA A 625 2.22 46.94 61.17
N VAL A 626 3.33 47.63 61.43
CA VAL A 626 4.47 47.76 60.51
C VAL A 626 5.76 47.33 61.22
N ALA A 627 6.44 46.30 60.70
CA ALA A 627 7.76 45.87 61.14
C ALA A 627 8.76 46.00 59.97
N LEU A 628 9.74 46.89 60.09
CA LEU A 628 10.73 47.17 59.05
C LEU A 628 12.15 47.04 59.63
N GLY A 629 12.87 46.00 59.23
CA GLY A 629 14.21 45.65 59.70
C GLY A 629 14.33 44.18 60.09
N SER A 630 15.54 43.62 60.04
CA SER A 630 15.74 42.21 60.45
C SER A 630 15.42 42.03 61.93
N TYR A 631 14.68 40.97 62.27
CA TYR A 631 14.18 40.68 63.62
C TYR A 631 13.25 41.74 64.23
N SER A 632 12.78 42.71 63.45
CA SER A 632 11.79 43.68 63.94
C SER A 632 10.44 42.99 64.24
N ALA A 633 9.79 43.39 65.33
CA ALA A 633 8.53 42.80 65.79
C ALA A 633 7.50 43.88 66.15
N ALA A 634 6.36 43.90 65.46
CA ALA A 634 5.24 44.79 65.77
C ALA A 634 4.03 43.95 66.20
N SER A 635 3.83 43.79 67.52
CA SER A 635 2.80 42.93 68.11
C SER A 635 1.56 43.69 68.59
N GLY A 636 1.63 45.02 68.71
CA GLY A 636 0.47 45.88 68.98
C GLY A 636 -0.33 46.24 67.73
N GLY A 637 -1.65 46.44 67.85
CA GLY A 637 -2.49 46.93 66.76
C GLY A 637 -2.11 48.35 66.34
N ALA A 638 -1.99 48.60 65.04
CA ALA A 638 -1.48 49.86 64.48
C ALA A 638 -0.12 50.32 65.06
N SER A 639 0.72 49.38 65.49
CA SER A 639 2.06 49.68 66.02
C SER A 639 3.14 49.68 64.93
N MET A 640 4.27 50.33 65.19
CA MET A 640 5.38 50.45 64.22
C MET A 640 6.73 50.11 64.88
N ALA A 641 7.45 49.14 64.34
CA ALA A 641 8.82 48.80 64.72
C ALA A 641 9.76 49.04 63.52
N LEU A 642 10.64 50.03 63.64
CA LEU A 642 11.54 50.48 62.56
C LEU A 642 13.01 50.34 62.99
N GLY A 643 13.69 49.29 62.53
CA GLY A 643 15.11 49.03 62.79
C GLY A 643 15.40 47.57 63.13
N TYR A 644 16.68 47.20 63.08
CA TYR A 644 17.15 45.86 63.49
C TYR A 644 16.73 45.57 64.93
N ASP A 645 16.04 44.45 65.16
CA ASP A 645 15.64 43.98 66.50
C ASP A 645 14.81 45.01 67.30
N SER A 646 14.02 45.84 66.59
CA SER A 646 13.09 46.79 67.22
C SER A 646 11.77 46.09 67.58
N ALA A 647 11.15 46.46 68.70
CA ALA A 647 9.92 45.82 69.19
C ALA A 647 8.84 46.85 69.59
N ALA A 648 7.69 46.82 68.93
CA ALA A 648 6.52 47.61 69.29
C ALA A 648 5.42 46.71 69.87
N ASN A 649 5.33 46.66 71.20
CA ASN A 649 4.58 45.65 71.95
C ASN A 649 3.18 46.09 72.39
N VAL A 650 2.79 47.32 72.07
CA VAL A 650 1.54 47.94 72.51
C VAL A 650 0.82 48.59 71.34
N ASN A 651 -0.52 48.65 71.41
CA ASN A 651 -1.32 49.29 70.37
C ASN A 651 -0.86 50.73 70.15
N THR A 652 -0.72 51.14 68.89
CA THR A 652 -0.29 52.49 68.47
C THR A 652 1.12 52.91 68.93
N GLY A 653 1.91 52.00 69.51
CA GLY A 653 3.30 52.26 69.92
C GLY A 653 4.27 52.31 68.74
N VAL A 654 5.31 53.13 68.84
CA VAL A 654 6.32 53.30 67.78
C VAL A 654 7.72 53.07 68.35
N ALA A 655 8.38 51.99 67.96
CA ALA A 655 9.79 51.75 68.22
C ALA A 655 10.64 52.24 67.03
N LEU A 656 11.44 53.29 67.24
CA LEU A 656 12.22 53.96 66.20
C LEU A 656 13.73 53.77 66.45
N GLY A 657 14.39 53.03 65.57
CA GLY A 657 15.81 52.69 65.64
C GLY A 657 16.07 51.24 66.05
N ALA A 658 17.31 50.77 65.81
CA ALA A 658 17.71 49.41 66.18
C ALA A 658 17.58 49.17 67.70
N PHE A 659 17.14 47.99 68.11
CA PHE A 659 16.93 47.62 69.52
C PHE A 659 15.89 48.46 70.28
N SER A 660 15.20 49.40 69.64
CA SER A 660 14.20 50.23 70.33
C SER A 660 13.00 49.39 70.76
N VAL A 661 12.50 49.61 71.98
CA VAL A 661 11.34 48.90 72.53
C VAL A 661 10.26 49.90 72.94
N ALA A 662 9.07 49.80 72.33
CA ALA A 662 7.88 50.54 72.70
C ALA A 662 6.92 49.62 73.47
N ASP A 663 6.94 49.71 74.79
CA ASP A 663 6.18 48.87 75.73
C ASP A 663 5.19 49.66 76.61
N ARG A 664 5.11 50.98 76.41
CA ARG A 664 4.17 51.85 77.14
C ARG A 664 2.92 52.11 76.32
N GLY A 665 1.79 51.57 76.78
CA GLY A 665 0.50 51.69 76.11
C GLY A 665 -0.10 53.10 76.18
N SER A 666 -1.29 53.24 75.59
CA SER A 666 -2.15 54.42 75.77
C SER A 666 -2.62 54.56 77.21
N LYS A 667 -3.10 55.76 77.59
CA LYS A 667 -3.69 56.10 78.88
C LYS A 667 -2.73 56.01 80.07
N VAL A 668 -1.42 56.04 79.81
CA VAL A 668 -0.40 56.08 80.85
C VAL A 668 -0.28 57.51 81.37
N HIS A 669 -0.33 57.67 82.68
CA HIS A 669 -0.15 58.95 83.36
C HIS A 669 1.34 59.32 83.47
N GLY A 670 1.65 60.61 83.29
CA GLY A 670 2.98 61.17 83.49
C GLY A 670 3.32 61.38 84.97
N TYR A 671 4.47 62.02 85.23
CA TYR A 671 4.92 62.36 86.57
C TYR A 671 4.58 63.81 86.93
N ASN A 672 4.29 64.06 88.20
CA ASN A 672 4.33 65.41 88.74
C ASN A 672 5.79 65.87 88.99
N VAL A 673 5.98 67.13 89.42
CA VAL A 673 7.32 67.70 89.69
C VAL A 673 8.12 66.96 90.78
N ASP A 674 7.44 66.22 91.65
CA ASP A 674 8.04 65.43 92.73
C ASP A 674 8.28 63.96 92.33
N SER A 675 8.14 63.64 91.03
CA SER A 675 8.31 62.29 90.49
C SER A 675 7.32 61.25 91.05
N VAL A 676 6.16 61.68 91.53
CA VAL A 676 5.04 60.80 91.90
C VAL A 676 4.08 60.69 90.71
N GLY A 677 3.70 59.46 90.35
CA GLY A 677 2.70 59.21 89.29
C GLY A 677 1.28 59.50 89.77
N PHE A 678 0.39 59.85 88.84
CA PHE A 678 -1.04 60.04 89.14
C PHE A 678 -1.77 58.69 89.22
N GLY A 679 -2.79 58.58 90.08
CA GLY A 679 -3.62 57.39 90.21
C GLY A 679 -4.86 57.41 89.30
N ALA A 680 -5.39 58.60 89.04
CA ALA A 680 -6.55 58.82 88.18
C ALA A 680 -6.48 60.17 87.43
N ASP A 681 -7.37 60.37 86.47
CA ASP A 681 -7.42 61.62 85.69
C ASP A 681 -7.85 62.82 86.54
N GLU A 682 -8.66 62.58 87.58
CA GLU A 682 -9.10 63.57 88.55
C GLU A 682 -7.92 64.16 89.33
N ASP A 683 -6.91 63.33 89.63
CA ASP A 683 -5.68 63.78 90.29
C ASP A 683 -4.88 64.73 89.41
N ILE A 684 -4.82 64.46 88.09
CA ILE A 684 -4.21 65.34 87.09
C ILE A 684 -4.97 66.65 87.03
N ALA A 685 -6.30 66.57 86.89
CA ALA A 685 -7.16 67.74 86.82
C ALA A 685 -7.02 68.63 88.07
N ALA A 686 -6.95 68.04 89.26
CA ALA A 686 -6.69 68.77 90.50
C ALA A 686 -5.29 69.42 90.50
N TYR A 687 -4.26 68.67 90.09
CA TYR A 687 -2.87 69.16 90.04
C TYR A 687 -2.69 70.37 89.11
N ILE A 688 -3.36 70.37 87.95
CA ILE A 688 -3.33 71.50 87.00
C ILE A 688 -4.40 72.58 87.29
N GLY A 689 -5.14 72.47 88.40
CA GLY A 689 -6.16 73.45 88.80
C GLY A 689 -7.44 73.46 87.96
N LYS A 690 -7.76 72.35 87.28
CA LYS A 690 -8.94 72.18 86.39
C LYS A 690 -9.94 71.13 86.89
N ALA A 691 -9.96 70.81 88.19
CA ALA A 691 -10.86 69.79 88.76
C ALA A 691 -12.35 70.03 88.44
N GLU A 692 -12.86 71.24 88.65
CA GLU A 692 -14.27 71.59 88.36
C GLU A 692 -14.62 71.47 86.88
N ALA A 693 -13.71 71.89 85.99
CA ALA A 693 -13.88 71.77 84.55
C ALA A 693 -13.92 70.31 84.09
N TYR A 694 -13.06 69.46 84.67
CA TYR A 694 -13.05 68.02 84.38
C TYR A 694 -14.32 67.34 84.87
N GLN A 695 -14.81 67.70 86.07
CA GLN A 695 -16.06 67.19 86.60
C GLN A 695 -17.25 67.56 85.71
N THR A 696 -17.35 68.84 85.31
CA THR A 696 -18.41 69.32 84.41
C THR A 696 -18.41 68.57 83.08
N ALA A 697 -17.24 68.39 82.47
CA ALA A 697 -17.10 67.64 81.22
C ALA A 697 -17.40 66.13 81.40
N THR A 698 -17.15 65.58 82.58
CA THR A 698 -17.52 64.19 82.93
C THR A 698 -19.04 64.01 83.03
N GLU A 699 -19.73 64.98 83.63
CA GLU A 699 -21.19 64.98 83.73
C GLU A 699 -21.84 65.09 82.35
N ASP A 700 -21.34 65.97 81.48
CA ASP A 700 -21.81 66.10 80.09
C ASP A 700 -21.58 64.80 79.29
N PHE A 701 -20.38 64.21 79.40
CA PHE A 701 -20.09 62.92 78.76
C PHE A 701 -21.04 61.82 79.21
N ASN A 702 -21.30 61.69 80.52
CA ASN A 702 -22.20 60.67 81.04
C ASN A 702 -23.64 60.89 80.54
N ALA A 703 -24.09 62.14 80.42
CA ALA A 703 -25.40 62.47 79.85
C ALA A 703 -25.51 62.09 78.36
N LYS A 704 -24.49 62.40 77.55
CA LYS A 704 -24.46 62.03 76.12
C LYS A 704 -24.32 60.53 75.91
N LEU A 705 -23.54 59.85 76.75
CA LEU A 705 -23.38 58.39 76.72
C LEU A 705 -24.71 57.67 77.01
N ALA A 706 -25.53 58.20 77.92
CA ALA A 706 -26.85 57.65 78.19
C ALA A 706 -27.76 57.70 76.95
N VAL A 707 -27.78 58.83 76.24
CA VAL A 707 -28.53 58.99 74.98
C VAL A 707 -28.01 58.05 73.90
N TYR A 708 -26.69 57.93 73.76
CA TYR A 708 -26.08 56.98 72.82
C TYR A 708 -26.54 55.53 73.09
N ASN A 709 -26.51 55.09 74.35
CA ASN A 709 -26.91 53.73 74.71
C ASN A 709 -28.41 53.47 74.44
N GLU A 710 -29.26 54.48 74.67
CA GLU A 710 -30.68 54.42 74.34
C GLU A 710 -30.89 54.25 72.82
N LYS A 711 -30.24 55.09 72.00
CA LYS A 711 -30.35 55.02 70.53
C LYS A 711 -29.77 53.73 69.96
N LYS A 712 -28.68 53.23 70.55
CA LYS A 712 -28.08 51.94 70.18
C LYS A 712 -29.03 50.78 70.44
N ALA A 713 -29.72 50.77 71.57
CA ALA A 713 -30.72 49.75 71.88
C ALA A 713 -31.92 49.82 70.93
N ALA A 714 -32.43 51.03 70.66
CA ALA A 714 -33.53 51.24 69.72
C ALA A 714 -33.18 50.78 68.28
N LEU A 715 -31.98 51.08 67.79
CA LEU A 715 -31.51 50.64 66.47
C LEU A 715 -31.28 49.13 66.40
N ALA A 716 -30.92 48.48 67.51
CA ALA A 716 -30.78 47.02 67.57
C ALA A 716 -32.15 46.30 67.46
N ASP A 717 -33.21 46.93 67.99
CA ASP A 717 -34.58 46.41 67.91
C ASP A 717 -35.20 46.62 66.51
N ASP A 718 -34.76 47.63 65.75
CA ASP A 718 -35.20 47.91 64.36
C ASP A 718 -34.02 48.34 63.45
N PRO A 719 -33.23 47.39 62.91
CA PRO A 719 -31.97 47.67 62.21
C PRO A 719 -32.12 48.38 60.86
N ASP A 720 -33.30 48.31 60.23
CA ASP A 720 -33.55 48.86 58.90
C ASP A 720 -34.12 50.29 58.95
N ASN A 721 -34.31 50.85 60.15
CA ASN A 721 -34.86 52.18 60.35
C ASN A 721 -33.83 53.30 60.12
N GLU A 722 -33.91 53.95 58.96
CA GLU A 722 -32.98 55.01 58.53
C GLU A 722 -32.96 56.24 59.48
N GLN A 723 -34.08 56.53 60.16
CA GLN A 723 -34.10 57.61 61.16
C GLN A 723 -33.32 57.22 62.42
N LEU A 724 -33.51 56.00 62.93
CA LEU A 724 -32.74 55.50 64.08
C LEU A 724 -31.25 55.37 63.76
N LYS A 725 -30.88 55.05 62.52
CA LYS A 725 -29.47 55.09 62.06
C LYS A 725 -28.90 56.50 62.19
N THR A 726 -29.63 57.51 61.72
CA THR A 726 -29.20 58.93 61.81
C THR A 726 -29.11 59.40 63.26
N GLU A 727 -30.12 59.14 64.08
CA GLU A 727 -30.13 59.54 65.50
C GLU A 727 -29.05 58.82 66.33
N TYR A 728 -28.76 57.55 66.01
CA TYR A 728 -27.64 56.81 66.57
C TYR A 728 -26.30 57.43 66.18
N GLU A 729 -26.10 57.76 64.90
CA GLU A 729 -24.88 58.42 64.42
C GLU A 729 -24.67 59.79 65.08
N GLU A 730 -25.71 60.60 65.22
CA GLU A 730 -25.66 61.89 65.90
C GLU A 730 -25.36 61.74 67.40
N ALA A 731 -26.03 60.81 68.09
CA ALA A 731 -25.77 60.52 69.49
C ALA A 731 -24.35 59.99 69.73
N SER A 732 -23.84 59.18 68.80
CA SER A 732 -22.46 58.69 68.81
C SER A 732 -21.47 59.86 68.68
N LYS A 733 -21.64 60.73 67.68
CA LYS A 733 -20.77 61.91 67.48
C LYS A 733 -20.79 62.85 68.68
N ALA A 734 -21.96 63.06 69.28
CA ALA A 734 -22.10 63.92 70.46
C ALA A 734 -21.41 63.32 71.71
N ALA A 735 -21.57 62.01 71.94
CA ALA A 735 -20.89 61.31 73.03
C ALA A 735 -19.36 61.33 72.84
N GLU A 736 -18.89 61.12 71.62
CA GLU A 736 -17.46 61.20 71.27
C GLU A 736 -16.89 62.61 71.48
N ALA A 737 -17.57 63.66 70.99
CA ALA A 737 -17.11 65.04 71.19
C ALA A 737 -17.02 65.43 72.67
N SER A 738 -18.00 65.02 73.49
CA SER A 738 -17.97 65.27 74.95
C SER A 738 -16.86 64.49 75.67
N PHE A 739 -16.57 63.26 75.21
CA PHE A 739 -15.44 62.47 75.69
C PHE A 739 -14.09 63.13 75.39
N ASP A 740 -13.92 63.62 74.16
CA ASP A 740 -12.71 64.32 73.72
C ASP A 740 -12.51 65.62 74.48
N ALA A 741 -13.57 66.42 74.65
CA ALA A 741 -13.54 67.64 75.43
C ALA A 741 -13.09 67.40 76.88
N ARG A 742 -13.62 66.35 77.52
CA ARG A 742 -13.20 65.92 78.86
C ARG A 742 -11.72 65.51 78.89
N ASN A 743 -11.29 64.67 77.96
CA ASN A 743 -9.92 64.14 77.95
C ASN A 743 -8.88 65.22 77.59
N ALA A 744 -9.23 66.22 76.78
CA ALA A 744 -8.36 67.34 76.42
C ALA A 744 -7.91 68.16 77.63
N ILE A 745 -8.65 68.11 78.74
CA ILE A 745 -8.27 68.80 79.98
C ILE A 745 -6.99 68.20 80.58
N VAL A 746 -6.80 66.88 80.48
CA VAL A 746 -5.73 66.12 81.16
C VAL A 746 -4.69 65.55 80.19
N SER A 747 -4.86 65.75 78.88
CA SER A 747 -4.07 65.11 77.82
C SER A 747 -2.58 65.45 77.83
N ALA A 748 -2.19 66.62 78.33
CA ALA A 748 -0.77 66.98 78.48
C ALA A 748 -0.01 66.06 79.46
N TYR A 749 -0.72 65.40 80.39
CA TYR A 749 -0.15 64.52 81.41
C TYR A 749 -0.63 63.07 81.29
N ARG A 750 -1.44 62.73 80.29
CA ARG A 750 -1.92 61.36 80.05
C ARG A 750 -1.88 61.04 78.57
N SER A 751 -1.20 59.96 78.21
CA SER A 751 -1.09 59.56 76.81
C SER A 751 -2.44 59.16 76.21
N GLY A 752 -2.77 59.65 75.00
CA GLY A 752 -3.90 59.15 74.21
C GLY A 752 -3.57 57.89 73.41
N LEU A 753 -2.29 57.73 73.04
CA LEU A 753 -1.75 56.66 72.21
C LEU A 753 -0.55 55.99 72.88
N GLY A 754 -0.08 54.89 72.30
CA GLY A 754 1.16 54.22 72.70
C GLY A 754 2.38 55.13 72.53
N ALA A 755 3.41 54.90 73.34
CA ALA A 755 4.59 55.75 73.32
C ALA A 755 5.43 55.57 72.04
N ILE A 756 6.09 56.66 71.64
CA ILE A 756 7.23 56.62 70.73
C ILE A 756 8.49 56.35 71.56
N SER A 757 9.17 55.24 71.31
CA SER A 757 10.43 54.87 71.94
C SER A 757 11.57 54.94 70.91
N VAL A 758 12.63 55.66 71.27
CA VAL A 758 13.87 55.74 70.47
C VAL A 758 15.00 54.90 71.07
N GLY A 759 14.71 53.98 71.98
CA GLY A 759 15.72 53.16 72.66
C GLY A 759 15.14 52.13 73.62
N THR A 760 15.93 51.70 74.59
CA THR A 760 15.52 50.82 75.70
C THR A 760 15.71 51.54 77.05
N ALA A 761 15.39 50.86 78.15
CA ALA A 761 15.67 51.37 79.49
C ALA A 761 17.17 51.58 79.77
N GLY A 762 18.05 50.82 79.10
CA GLY A 762 19.51 50.92 79.24
C GLY A 762 20.19 51.69 78.10
N ASP A 763 19.62 51.65 76.90
CA ASP A 763 20.21 52.20 75.68
C ASP A 763 19.36 53.33 75.12
N THR A 764 19.66 54.56 75.53
CA THR A 764 18.92 55.77 75.12
C THR A 764 19.56 56.46 73.91
N ARG A 765 18.77 57.27 73.19
CA ARG A 765 19.25 58.06 72.04
C ARG A 765 19.02 59.54 72.25
N GLN A 766 19.92 60.33 71.66
CA GLN A 766 19.73 61.77 71.54
C GLN A 766 18.78 62.07 70.37
N ILE A 767 17.80 62.93 70.62
CA ILE A 767 16.96 63.52 69.56
C ILE A 767 17.53 64.91 69.28
N THR A 768 18.11 65.09 68.10
CA THR A 768 18.74 66.35 67.69
C THR A 768 17.84 67.16 66.77
N ASN A 769 18.12 68.46 66.61
CA ASN A 769 17.34 69.39 65.77
C ASN A 769 15.87 69.57 66.19
N VAL A 770 15.58 69.46 67.48
CA VAL A 770 14.25 69.75 68.06
C VAL A 770 14.09 71.26 68.25
N ALA A 771 13.14 71.87 67.53
CA ALA A 771 12.76 73.27 67.72
C ALA A 771 12.18 73.51 69.13
N ALA A 772 12.11 74.77 69.56
CA ALA A 772 11.48 75.07 70.85
C ALA A 772 9.97 74.80 70.78
N GLY A 773 9.43 74.09 71.77
CA GLY A 773 8.00 73.81 71.86
C GLY A 773 7.15 75.08 72.00
N SER A 774 5.97 75.05 71.39
CA SER A 774 4.94 76.08 71.39
C SER A 774 3.71 75.72 72.22
N GLU A 775 3.45 74.43 72.43
CA GLU A 775 2.32 73.89 73.20
C GLU A 775 2.79 72.99 74.34
N ASP A 776 1.93 72.70 75.32
CA ASP A 776 2.26 71.89 76.51
C ASP A 776 2.63 70.43 76.18
N THR A 777 2.24 69.94 75.00
CA THR A 777 2.54 68.57 74.53
C THR A 777 3.83 68.46 73.71
N ASP A 778 4.50 69.59 73.42
CA ASP A 778 5.72 69.59 72.61
C ASP A 778 6.94 69.10 73.40
N ALA A 779 7.90 68.48 72.70
CA ALA A 779 9.16 68.11 73.31
C ALA A 779 10.00 69.35 73.67
N VAL A 780 10.46 69.43 74.92
CA VAL A 780 11.32 70.52 75.39
C VAL A 780 12.76 70.30 74.92
N ASN A 781 13.34 71.29 74.24
CA ASN A 781 14.74 71.22 73.84
C ASN A 781 15.71 71.78 74.92
N VAL A 782 17.00 71.49 74.76
CA VAL A 782 18.04 71.91 75.73
C VAL A 782 18.13 73.45 75.85
N ALA A 783 17.78 74.21 74.80
CA ALA A 783 17.81 75.66 74.85
C ALA A 783 16.71 76.24 75.76
N GLN A 784 15.49 75.70 75.70
CA GLN A 784 14.40 76.07 76.61
C GLN A 784 14.76 75.78 78.07
N LEU A 785 15.36 74.62 78.36
CA LEU A 785 15.80 74.27 79.71
C LEU A 785 16.92 75.19 80.22
N LYS A 786 17.90 75.53 79.37
CA LYS A 786 18.95 76.53 79.71
C LYS A 786 18.35 77.92 79.95
N GLY A 787 17.33 78.30 79.17
CA GLY A 787 16.55 79.52 79.38
C GLY A 787 15.87 79.54 80.74
N LEU A 788 15.19 78.45 81.11
CA LEU A 788 14.58 78.29 82.43
C LEU A 788 15.61 78.38 83.55
N LYS A 789 16.76 77.70 83.42
CA LYS A 789 17.86 77.78 84.40
C LYS A 789 18.29 79.24 84.62
N THR A 790 18.49 79.99 83.53
CA THR A 790 18.88 81.40 83.59
C THR A 790 17.82 82.25 84.31
N LEU A 791 16.53 82.01 84.03
CA LEU A 791 15.42 82.69 84.67
C LEU A 791 15.35 82.38 86.18
N VAL A 792 15.51 81.12 86.57
CA VAL A 792 15.54 80.67 87.97
C VAL A 792 16.74 81.28 88.69
N ASP A 793 17.95 81.18 88.15
CA ASP A 793 19.16 81.76 88.74
C ASP A 793 18.99 83.27 88.97
N THR A 794 18.42 83.99 87.98
CA THR A 794 18.16 85.43 88.09
C THR A 794 17.10 85.76 89.16
N LYS A 795 16.01 84.99 89.25
CA LYS A 795 14.97 85.19 90.26
C LYS A 795 15.47 84.86 91.66
N VAL A 796 16.21 83.77 91.83
CA VAL A 796 16.83 83.39 93.10
C VAL A 796 17.83 84.45 93.54
N LEU A 797 18.69 84.93 92.64
CA LEU A 797 19.62 86.03 92.93
C LEU A 797 18.85 87.30 93.35
N LYS A 798 17.78 87.67 92.65
CA LYS A 798 16.92 88.81 93.05
C LYS A 798 16.29 88.60 94.43
N ILE A 799 15.86 87.39 94.76
CA ILE A 799 15.31 87.06 96.09
C ILE A 799 16.41 87.16 97.15
N ILE A 800 17.58 86.59 96.92
CA ILE A 800 18.73 86.65 97.85
C ILE A 800 19.14 88.10 98.08
N VAL A 801 19.30 88.90 97.01
CA VAL A 801 19.62 90.32 97.12
C VAL A 801 18.54 91.08 97.88
N LYS A 802 17.25 90.79 97.60
CA LYS A 802 16.11 91.42 98.31
C LYS A 802 16.07 91.03 99.80
N VAL A 803 16.37 89.77 100.14
CA VAL A 803 16.44 89.27 101.52
C VAL A 803 17.63 89.89 102.25
N ILE A 804 18.80 89.96 101.62
CA ILE A 804 19.99 90.62 102.18
C ILE A 804 19.72 92.12 102.38
N SER A 805 19.07 92.81 101.45
CA SER A 805 18.69 94.22 101.59
C SER A 805 17.55 94.50 102.57
N MET A 806 16.85 93.47 103.06
CA MET A 806 15.89 93.59 104.18
C MET A 806 16.55 93.25 105.53
N GLN A 807 17.72 92.60 105.51
CA GLN A 807 18.51 92.28 106.71
C GLN A 807 19.61 93.31 107.01
N ILE A 808 20.05 94.08 106.01
CA ILE A 808 20.81 95.33 106.15
C ILE A 808 19.80 96.47 106.31
#